data_AF-A0A536V579-F1
#
_entry.id   AF-A0A536V579-F1
#
_cell.length_a   1.000
_cell.length_b   1.000
_cell.length_c   1.000
_cell.angle_alpha   90.00
_cell.angle_beta   90.00
_cell.angle_gamma   90.00
#
_symmetry.space_group_name_H-M   'P 1'
#
loop_
_entity.id
_entity.type
_entity.pdbx_description
1 polymer ?
#
loop_
_entity_poly.entity_id
_entity_poly.type
_entity_poly.pdbx_seq_one_letter_code
_entity_poly.pdbx_strand_id
1 'polypeptide(L)'
;MNARTLKAMAVALLALALAAIALSIHASMASGQLLGPSALVATPRGELWLGIDRQLWRLDADGGVLHADNAATLGLPGAPANLVVHPSGAIVATVRDDPTLYFLDPQSARVTQRLRPQFPADLERHAARAVNLAFHSDGHVAIATGGGHAVVLFDAAGHLLARTPADTYLFTNGLWWIGDALWTTDTNRFELKRLDAATLAPLQALSLPVDHRARYLGPARAHPAAGASDAPMAALIRYDNAMTTGRIVLVAADGRETALAAPADMEPRDVAWLPGQVLASDGASYRVLRWSADGQALSPFGGAALQQHLQALVDERHALQSRHRQALVAAIALFACAFALAVWAQHGERREASARAPLDLSALGTPPVAARPLFTLKLRVHGPLLAAMLPLVAAQALLQLPALQQTLGRTGVLLAMGGLIVVVLASVPLYLRRLRRLAQEPGLEVLFNELAVRKLRRSDALSLALRDGERVLETFTLQGQAMRWAVLSDERLLVFKATLTDHRLEASYEMAQIAAASTQAGALQPGRGGNALLRMLGLGGWLEIALRDGGVLCGMVSAPTVAQRVAERLNRAAGGAARAHAATPAPRVPGPRRELAALCSALVPGLGQWAQRRGAIALLLFVPWLAFGLFATLPVMHAALTPSAEVSVTTQLLVAVMHAGLSAIAAWDAWRMGRVT
;
A
#
# COMPACT_ATOMS: atom_id res chain seq x y z
N MET A 1 2.81 -23.88 -30.97
CA MET A 1 1.54 -23.38 -30.40
C MET A 1 1.32 -21.96 -30.92
N ASN A 2 0.16 -21.62 -31.46
CA ASN A 2 -0.05 -20.29 -32.06
C ASN A 2 -0.26 -19.21 -30.98
N ALA A 3 -0.04 -17.92 -31.34
CA ALA A 3 -0.14 -16.80 -30.41
C ALA A 3 -1.54 -16.61 -29.81
N ARG A 4 -2.59 -17.03 -30.53
CA ARG A 4 -3.98 -16.99 -30.05
C ARG A 4 -4.21 -17.96 -28.89
N THR A 5 -3.68 -19.17 -28.98
CA THR A 5 -3.72 -20.18 -27.90
C THR A 5 -2.95 -19.71 -26.68
N LEU A 6 -1.73 -19.16 -26.86
CA LEU A 6 -0.94 -18.62 -25.75
C LEU A 6 -1.65 -17.47 -25.02
N LYS A 7 -2.33 -16.59 -25.77
CA LYS A 7 -3.13 -15.50 -25.19
C LYS A 7 -4.36 -16.03 -24.44
N ALA A 8 -5.06 -17.02 -24.99
CA ALA A 8 -6.18 -17.66 -24.30
C ALA A 8 -5.75 -18.32 -22.97
N MET A 9 -4.60 -19.02 -22.98
CA MET A 9 -4.01 -19.57 -21.76
C MET A 9 -3.61 -18.48 -20.76
N ALA A 10 -3.01 -17.38 -21.21
CA ALA A 10 -2.67 -16.26 -20.34
C ALA A 10 -3.92 -15.66 -19.67
N VAL A 11 -5.03 -15.52 -20.40
CA VAL A 11 -6.31 -15.05 -19.85
C VAL A 11 -6.87 -16.03 -18.82
N ALA A 12 -6.85 -17.34 -19.12
CA ALA A 12 -7.31 -18.36 -18.19
C ALA A 12 -6.49 -18.37 -16.88
N LEU A 13 -5.16 -18.26 -16.98
CA LEU A 13 -4.27 -18.16 -15.81
C LEU A 13 -4.52 -16.88 -15.00
N LEU A 14 -4.83 -15.76 -15.67
CA LEU A 14 -5.18 -14.52 -14.99
C LEU A 14 -6.51 -14.66 -14.22
N ALA A 15 -7.51 -15.32 -14.80
CA ALA A 15 -8.76 -15.61 -14.10
C ALA A 15 -8.54 -16.50 -12.87
N LEU A 16 -7.68 -17.53 -12.98
CA LEU A 16 -7.29 -18.36 -11.85
C LEU A 16 -6.51 -17.57 -10.78
N ALA A 17 -5.66 -16.63 -11.18
CA ALA A 17 -4.95 -15.76 -10.25
C ALA A 17 -5.94 -14.89 -9.45
N LEU A 18 -6.99 -14.35 -10.09
CA LEU A 18 -8.03 -13.59 -9.40
C LEU A 18 -8.84 -14.47 -8.42
N ALA A 19 -9.17 -15.70 -8.80
CA ALA A 19 -9.83 -16.66 -7.90
C ALA A 19 -8.96 -16.99 -6.68
N ALA A 20 -7.65 -17.17 -6.89
CA ALA A 20 -6.70 -17.41 -5.81
C ALA A 20 -6.56 -16.18 -4.87
N ILE A 21 -6.59 -14.96 -5.41
CA ILE A 21 -6.65 -13.73 -4.60
C ILE A 21 -7.93 -13.69 -3.76
N ALA A 22 -9.09 -13.99 -4.35
CA ALA A 22 -10.35 -14.02 -3.62
C ALA A 22 -10.33 -15.05 -2.47
N LEU A 23 -9.79 -16.25 -2.73
CA LEU A 23 -9.59 -17.27 -1.70
C LEU A 23 -8.64 -16.80 -0.59
N SER A 24 -7.54 -16.13 -0.97
CA SER A 24 -6.57 -15.56 -0.03
C SER A 24 -7.20 -14.50 0.88
N ILE A 25 -8.04 -13.61 0.32
CA ILE A 25 -8.79 -12.61 1.07
C ILE A 25 -9.79 -13.28 2.01
N HIS A 26 -10.58 -14.23 1.51
CA HIS A 26 -11.55 -14.96 2.32
C HIS A 26 -10.91 -15.67 3.50
N ALA A 27 -9.81 -16.41 3.28
CA ALA A 27 -9.08 -17.10 4.34
C ALA A 27 -8.50 -16.13 5.37
N SER A 28 -8.00 -14.98 4.93
CA SER A 28 -7.51 -13.93 5.85
C SER A 28 -8.64 -13.31 6.67
N MET A 29 -9.79 -13.03 6.07
CA MET A 29 -10.96 -12.49 6.77
C MET A 29 -11.51 -13.50 7.78
N ALA A 30 -11.67 -14.76 7.38
CA ALA A 30 -12.11 -15.83 8.26
C ALA A 30 -11.15 -16.02 9.44
N SER A 31 -9.84 -16.01 9.19
CA SER A 31 -8.83 -16.07 10.26
C SER A 31 -8.93 -14.89 11.22
N GLY A 32 -9.32 -13.70 10.75
CA GLY A 32 -9.49 -12.52 11.60
C GLY A 32 -10.77 -12.52 12.43
N GLN A 33 -11.74 -13.38 12.10
CA GLN A 33 -12.97 -13.59 12.88
C GLN A 33 -12.76 -14.58 14.03
N LEU A 34 -11.75 -15.44 13.94
CA LEU A 34 -11.29 -16.25 15.06
C LEU A 34 -10.48 -15.35 15.96
N LEU A 35 -11.10 -14.88 17.03
CA LEU A 35 -10.47 -14.10 18.06
C LEU A 35 -10.09 -15.04 19.21
N GLY A 36 -10.90 -16.03 19.55
CA GLY A 36 -10.74 -16.84 20.77
C GLY A 36 -11.37 -16.14 21.99
N PRO A 37 -10.84 -16.36 23.22
CA PRO A 37 -11.41 -15.77 24.42
C PRO A 37 -11.24 -14.24 24.37
N SER A 38 -12.33 -13.49 24.52
CA SER A 38 -12.31 -12.03 24.27
C SER A 38 -13.06 -11.19 25.30
N ALA A 39 -14.08 -11.73 25.95
CA ALA A 39 -14.81 -11.05 27.02
C ALA A 39 -14.94 -11.99 28.21
N LEU A 40 -14.72 -11.51 29.43
CA LEU A 40 -14.75 -12.36 30.61
C LEU A 40 -15.29 -11.63 31.83
N VAL A 41 -16.07 -12.34 32.64
CA VAL A 41 -16.57 -11.82 33.92
C VAL A 41 -16.75 -12.94 34.92
N ALA A 42 -16.30 -12.69 36.15
CA ALA A 42 -16.52 -13.58 37.27
C ALA A 42 -17.71 -13.10 38.09
N THR A 43 -18.54 -14.04 38.53
CA THR A 43 -19.67 -13.76 39.42
C THR A 43 -19.22 -13.83 40.88
N PRO A 44 -19.96 -13.19 41.81
CA PRO A 44 -19.70 -13.33 43.25
C PRO A 44 -19.78 -14.78 43.76
N ARG A 45 -20.44 -15.68 43.02
CA ARG A 45 -20.55 -17.11 43.35
C ARG A 45 -19.34 -17.95 42.91
N GLY A 46 -18.36 -17.32 42.24
CA GLY A 46 -17.17 -18.00 41.74
C GLY A 46 -17.33 -18.64 40.36
N GLU A 47 -18.46 -18.45 39.68
CA GLU A 47 -18.63 -18.86 38.28
C GLU A 47 -17.94 -17.86 37.34
N LEU A 48 -17.36 -18.35 36.25
CA LEU A 48 -16.77 -17.53 35.18
C LEU A 48 -17.64 -17.60 33.92
N TRP A 49 -17.96 -16.44 33.36
CA TRP A 49 -18.59 -16.30 32.05
C TRP A 49 -17.54 -15.84 31.05
N LEU A 50 -17.46 -16.52 29.91
CA LEU A 50 -16.41 -16.34 28.91
C LEU A 50 -17.02 -16.27 27.51
N GLY A 51 -16.83 -15.14 26.83
CA GLY A 51 -17.11 -14.98 25.41
C GLY A 51 -15.96 -15.53 24.57
N ILE A 52 -16.26 -16.53 23.73
CA ILE A 52 -15.32 -17.15 22.79
C ILE A 52 -15.93 -17.05 21.40
N ASP A 53 -15.43 -16.12 20.58
CA ASP A 53 -16.01 -15.82 19.26
C ASP A 53 -17.55 -15.66 19.33
N ARG A 54 -18.32 -16.53 18.65
CA ARG A 54 -19.79 -16.52 18.66
C ARG A 54 -20.43 -17.39 19.75
N GLN A 55 -19.68 -17.77 20.77
CA GLN A 55 -20.14 -18.61 21.86
C GLN A 55 -20.03 -17.89 23.20
N LEU A 56 -20.93 -18.25 24.11
CA LEU A 56 -20.88 -17.83 25.50
C LEU A 56 -20.80 -19.07 26.38
N TRP A 57 -19.72 -19.15 27.14
CA TRP A 57 -19.42 -20.27 28.02
C TRP A 57 -19.64 -19.84 29.48
N ARG A 58 -20.28 -20.70 30.26
CA ARG A 58 -20.36 -20.59 31.71
C ARG A 58 -19.57 -21.73 32.32
N LEU A 59 -18.65 -21.37 33.21
CA LEU A 59 -17.69 -22.27 33.83
C LEU A 59 -17.85 -22.17 35.36
N ASP A 60 -17.69 -23.28 36.06
CA ASP A 60 -17.57 -23.27 37.52
C ASP A 60 -16.20 -22.71 37.98
N ALA A 61 -15.99 -22.63 39.29
CA ALA A 61 -14.77 -22.07 39.88
C ALA A 61 -13.50 -22.89 39.57
N ASP A 62 -13.64 -24.17 39.23
CA ASP A 62 -12.54 -25.07 38.86
C ASP A 62 -12.31 -25.10 37.33
N GLY A 63 -13.17 -24.41 36.57
CA GLY A 63 -13.11 -24.35 35.11
C GLY A 63 -13.84 -25.49 34.41
N GLY A 64 -14.69 -26.24 35.12
CA GLY A 64 -15.63 -27.20 34.55
C GLY A 64 -16.73 -26.49 33.76
N VAL A 65 -17.15 -27.07 32.64
CA VAL A 65 -18.14 -26.47 31.74
C VAL A 65 -19.54 -26.71 32.29
N LEU A 66 -20.25 -25.63 32.61
CA LEU A 66 -21.65 -25.65 32.99
C LEU A 66 -22.55 -25.48 31.78
N HIS A 67 -22.23 -24.50 30.91
CA HIS A 67 -22.90 -24.27 29.63
C HIS A 67 -21.91 -23.78 28.57
N ALA A 68 -22.21 -24.09 27.31
CA ALA A 68 -21.47 -23.61 26.15
C ALA A 68 -22.46 -23.49 24.99
N ASP A 69 -23.01 -22.29 24.81
CA ASP A 69 -24.10 -22.04 23.87
C ASP A 69 -23.70 -21.02 22.81
N ASN A 70 -24.34 -21.09 21.65
CA ASN A 70 -24.17 -20.08 20.62
C ASN A 70 -24.81 -18.76 21.08
N ALA A 71 -24.10 -17.65 20.94
CA ALA A 71 -24.60 -16.33 21.31
C ALA A 71 -25.94 -16.01 20.63
N ALA A 72 -26.12 -16.43 19.37
CA ALA A 72 -27.38 -16.23 18.64
C ALA A 72 -28.56 -16.99 19.25
N THR A 73 -28.36 -18.22 19.74
CA THR A 73 -29.43 -19.00 20.38
C THR A 73 -29.81 -18.45 21.74
N LEU A 74 -28.90 -17.70 22.38
CA LEU A 74 -29.15 -16.97 23.62
C LEU A 74 -29.86 -15.62 23.38
N GLY A 75 -29.99 -15.17 22.13
CA GLY A 75 -30.66 -13.92 21.76
C GLY A 75 -29.73 -12.72 21.59
N LEU A 76 -28.41 -12.95 21.50
CA LEU A 76 -27.40 -11.93 21.17
C LEU A 76 -27.21 -11.84 19.64
N PRO A 77 -27.10 -10.63 19.05
CA PRO A 77 -26.91 -10.48 17.60
C PRO A 77 -25.51 -10.88 17.11
N GLY A 78 -24.53 -10.95 18.01
CA GLY A 78 -23.13 -11.21 17.67
C GLY A 78 -22.30 -11.71 18.85
N ALA A 79 -20.99 -11.72 18.65
CA ALA A 79 -20.00 -12.06 19.66
C ALA A 79 -20.06 -11.06 20.83
N PRO A 80 -20.09 -11.52 22.10
CA PRO A 80 -19.93 -10.63 23.24
C PRO A 80 -18.61 -9.87 23.17
N ALA A 81 -18.65 -8.54 23.24
CA ALA A 81 -17.46 -7.69 23.23
C ALA A 81 -16.95 -7.36 24.63
N ASN A 82 -17.85 -7.31 25.61
CA ASN A 82 -17.56 -7.17 27.03
C ASN A 82 -18.69 -7.84 27.83
N LEU A 83 -18.37 -8.32 29.02
CA LEU A 83 -19.31 -8.91 29.97
C LEU A 83 -19.12 -8.23 31.33
N VAL A 84 -20.23 -7.87 31.98
CA VAL A 84 -20.19 -7.30 33.34
C VAL A 84 -21.30 -7.88 34.20
N VAL A 85 -21.13 -7.85 35.52
CA VAL A 85 -22.18 -8.23 36.47
C VAL A 85 -23.02 -7.00 36.80
N HIS A 86 -24.33 -7.11 36.64
CA HIS A 86 -25.30 -6.14 37.15
C HIS A 86 -25.57 -6.39 38.64
N PRO A 87 -25.87 -5.36 39.47
CA PRO A 87 -26.17 -5.54 40.89
C PRO A 87 -27.28 -6.55 41.21
N SER A 88 -28.22 -6.77 40.30
CA SER A 88 -29.26 -7.82 40.43
C SER A 88 -28.72 -9.25 40.30
N GLY A 89 -27.46 -9.44 39.92
CA GLY A 89 -26.84 -10.72 39.60
C GLY A 89 -26.97 -11.15 38.14
N ALA A 90 -27.67 -10.38 37.30
CA ALA A 90 -27.70 -10.61 35.86
C ALA A 90 -26.33 -10.35 35.23
N ILE A 91 -26.03 -11.04 34.12
CA ILE A 91 -24.85 -10.76 33.30
C ILE A 91 -25.28 -9.82 32.17
N VAL A 92 -24.56 -8.73 31.98
CA VAL A 92 -24.82 -7.80 30.88
C VAL A 92 -23.73 -7.95 29.84
N ALA A 93 -24.13 -8.28 28.63
CA ALA A 93 -23.27 -8.36 27.46
C ALA A 93 -23.43 -7.12 26.58
N THR A 94 -22.31 -6.66 26.04
CA THR A 94 -22.30 -5.75 24.88
C THR A 94 -21.92 -6.51 23.62
N VAL A 95 -22.35 -6.02 22.47
CA VAL A 95 -21.93 -6.54 21.17
C VAL A 95 -21.28 -5.40 20.38
N ARG A 96 -20.16 -5.69 19.73
CA ARG A 96 -19.45 -4.68 18.94
C ARG A 96 -20.34 -4.17 17.81
N ASP A 97 -20.32 -2.85 17.61
CA ASP A 97 -21.14 -2.15 16.62
C ASP A 97 -22.66 -2.19 16.90
N ASP A 98 -23.06 -2.52 18.15
CA ASP A 98 -24.44 -2.39 18.64
C ASP A 98 -24.45 -1.62 19.99
N PRO A 99 -25.17 -0.49 20.11
CA PRO A 99 -25.22 0.28 21.36
C PRO A 99 -26.10 -0.35 22.44
N THR A 100 -26.75 -1.47 22.17
CA THR A 100 -27.68 -2.13 23.09
C THR A 100 -26.93 -2.94 24.15
N LEU A 101 -27.38 -2.82 25.40
CA LEU A 101 -26.99 -3.66 26.52
C LEU A 101 -27.94 -4.86 26.61
N TYR A 102 -27.40 -6.07 26.62
CA TYR A 102 -28.17 -7.31 26.68
C TYR A 102 -28.06 -7.93 28.06
N PHE A 103 -29.17 -7.96 28.78
CA PHE A 103 -29.26 -8.56 30.11
C PHE A 103 -29.57 -10.04 29.96
N LEU A 104 -28.67 -10.88 30.47
CA LEU A 104 -28.72 -12.32 30.43
C LEU A 104 -29.14 -12.83 31.81
N ASP A 105 -30.12 -13.73 31.81
CA ASP A 105 -30.52 -14.45 33.02
C ASP A 105 -29.34 -15.34 33.50
N PRO A 106 -28.94 -15.23 34.77
CA PRO A 106 -27.76 -15.95 35.27
C PRO A 106 -27.94 -17.48 35.26
N GLN A 107 -29.18 -17.99 35.26
CA GLN A 107 -29.44 -19.43 35.25
C GLN A 107 -29.45 -20.01 33.83
N SER A 108 -30.19 -19.39 32.91
CA SER A 108 -30.42 -19.89 31.55
C SER A 108 -29.50 -19.29 30.49
N ALA A 109 -28.73 -18.24 30.82
CA ALA A 109 -27.91 -17.45 29.91
C ALA A 109 -28.68 -16.79 28.76
N ARG A 110 -30.02 -16.78 28.79
CA ARG A 110 -30.83 -16.17 27.73
C ARG A 110 -31.02 -14.68 27.97
N VAL A 111 -31.08 -13.91 26.89
CA VAL A 111 -31.43 -12.50 26.93
C VAL A 111 -32.87 -12.34 27.42
N THR A 112 -33.04 -11.68 28.56
CA THR A 112 -34.34 -11.38 29.18
C THR A 112 -34.73 -9.92 29.03
N GLN A 113 -33.75 -9.02 28.97
CA GLN A 113 -33.97 -7.58 28.81
C GLN A 113 -32.94 -6.97 27.86
N ARG A 114 -33.37 -5.92 27.15
CA ARG A 114 -32.53 -5.10 26.28
C ARG A 114 -32.67 -3.65 26.69
N LEU A 115 -31.55 -2.96 26.84
CA LEU A 115 -31.51 -1.54 27.18
C LEU A 115 -30.68 -0.80 26.14
N ARG A 116 -31.24 0.26 25.54
CA ARG A 116 -30.50 1.14 24.63
C ARG A 116 -30.30 2.49 25.31
N PRO A 117 -29.09 2.80 25.80
CA PRO A 117 -28.80 4.08 26.44
C PRO A 117 -29.01 5.26 25.47
N GLN A 118 -29.54 6.36 25.99
CA GLN A 118 -29.87 7.57 25.23
C GLN A 118 -28.66 8.49 25.12
N PHE A 119 -27.70 8.12 24.27
CA PHE A 119 -26.49 8.92 24.07
C PHE A 119 -26.81 10.33 23.52
N PRO A 120 -26.05 11.37 23.95
CA PRO A 120 -26.05 12.67 23.29
C PRO A 120 -25.76 12.56 21.78
N ALA A 121 -26.34 13.44 20.97
CA ALA A 121 -26.23 13.39 19.51
C ALA A 121 -24.77 13.41 19.00
N ASP A 122 -23.87 14.13 19.67
CA ASP A 122 -22.44 14.18 19.35
C ASP A 122 -21.70 12.86 19.65
N LEU A 123 -22.25 12.03 20.56
CA LEU A 123 -21.67 10.75 20.96
C LEU A 123 -22.40 9.53 20.36
N GLU A 124 -23.54 9.71 19.71
CA GLU A 124 -24.35 8.61 19.16
C GLU A 124 -23.54 7.74 18.17
N ARG A 125 -22.69 8.36 17.34
CA ARG A 125 -21.80 7.66 16.40
C ARG A 125 -20.73 6.78 17.09
N HIS A 126 -20.48 7.02 18.38
CA HIS A 126 -19.49 6.30 19.20
C HIS A 126 -20.15 5.26 20.11
N ALA A 127 -21.46 5.36 20.37
CA ALA A 127 -22.23 4.51 21.28
C ALA A 127 -22.05 3.02 20.99
N ALA A 128 -22.13 2.63 19.71
CA ALA A 128 -22.04 1.24 19.27
C ALA A 128 -20.65 0.58 19.49
N ARG A 129 -19.63 1.40 19.79
CA ARG A 129 -18.26 0.96 20.08
C ARG A 129 -17.82 1.28 21.51
N ALA A 130 -18.74 1.80 22.32
CA ALA A 130 -18.56 2.10 23.74
C ALA A 130 -18.67 0.80 24.55
N VAL A 131 -17.67 -0.08 24.40
CA VAL A 131 -17.76 -1.48 24.90
C VAL A 131 -17.48 -1.62 26.40
N ASN A 132 -16.83 -0.65 27.01
CA ASN A 132 -16.53 -0.68 28.45
C ASN A 132 -17.62 0.05 29.22
N LEU A 133 -18.15 -0.63 30.25
CA LEU A 133 -19.18 -0.09 31.13
C LEU A 133 -19.02 -0.62 32.55
N ALA A 134 -19.63 0.06 33.51
CA ALA A 134 -19.67 -0.35 34.90
C ALA A 134 -20.99 0.05 35.55
N PHE A 135 -21.63 -0.89 36.24
CA PHE A 135 -22.84 -0.63 37.00
C PHE A 135 -22.51 -0.21 38.42
N HIS A 136 -23.16 0.87 38.87
CA HIS A 136 -23.18 1.25 40.27
C HIS A 136 -24.18 0.37 41.03
N SER A 137 -24.09 0.32 42.36
CA SER A 137 -24.92 -0.54 43.21
C SER A 137 -26.42 -0.23 43.16
N ASP A 138 -26.79 1.01 42.81
CA ASP A 138 -28.16 1.48 42.63
C ASP A 138 -28.75 1.23 41.22
N GLY A 139 -27.96 0.64 40.31
CA GLY A 139 -28.38 0.34 38.94
C GLY A 139 -28.04 1.41 37.91
N HIS A 140 -27.44 2.54 38.29
CA HIS A 140 -26.86 3.47 37.32
C HIS A 140 -25.75 2.80 36.51
N VAL A 141 -25.59 3.20 35.25
CA VAL A 141 -24.56 2.64 34.36
C VAL A 141 -23.69 3.74 33.78
N ALA A 142 -22.39 3.64 34.02
CA ALA A 142 -21.39 4.46 33.35
C ALA A 142 -20.87 3.72 32.12
N ILE A 143 -20.70 4.44 30.99
CA ILE A 143 -20.22 3.87 29.73
C ILE A 143 -19.12 4.77 29.15
N ALA A 144 -17.98 4.18 28.80
CA ALA A 144 -16.87 4.88 28.13
C ALA A 144 -17.00 4.82 26.61
N THR A 145 -16.97 5.98 25.96
CA THR A 145 -17.21 6.13 24.51
C THR A 145 -15.98 5.96 23.62
N GLY A 146 -14.83 5.53 24.17
CA GLY A 146 -13.60 5.27 23.40
C GLY A 146 -13.18 6.46 22.54
N GLY A 147 -13.54 6.44 21.24
CA GLY A 147 -13.32 7.52 20.28
C GLY A 147 -14.20 8.77 20.47
N GLY A 148 -15.21 8.73 21.34
CA GLY A 148 -15.93 9.93 21.80
C GLY A 148 -15.22 10.67 22.94
N HIS A 149 -14.14 10.09 23.48
CA HIS A 149 -13.30 10.67 24.54
C HIS A 149 -14.08 11.14 25.79
N ALA A 150 -15.18 10.46 26.11
CA ALA A 150 -16.05 10.79 27.23
C ALA A 150 -16.54 9.54 27.98
N VAL A 151 -16.86 9.72 29.25
CA VAL A 151 -17.70 8.79 30.02
C VAL A 151 -19.07 9.41 30.18
N VAL A 152 -20.10 8.60 29.99
CA VAL A 152 -21.51 9.01 30.08
C VAL A 152 -22.20 8.15 31.14
N LEU A 153 -22.96 8.79 32.02
CA LEU A 153 -23.72 8.14 33.09
C LEU A 153 -25.20 8.12 32.70
N PHE A 154 -25.82 6.96 32.88
CA PHE A 154 -27.23 6.74 32.60
C PHE A 154 -27.95 6.18 33.82
N ASP A 155 -29.25 6.45 33.90
CA ASP A 155 -30.12 5.77 34.85
C ASP A 155 -30.36 4.30 34.47
N ALA A 156 -31.04 3.55 35.33
CA ALA A 156 -31.38 2.15 35.07
C ALA A 156 -32.30 1.95 33.85
N ALA A 157 -32.99 3.00 33.40
CA ALA A 157 -33.84 3.01 32.21
C ALA A 157 -33.10 3.52 30.96
N GLY A 158 -31.81 3.90 31.09
CA GLY A 158 -30.96 4.36 29.99
C GLY A 158 -31.10 5.85 29.68
N HIS A 159 -31.75 6.66 30.53
CA HIS A 159 -31.77 8.11 30.37
C HIS A 159 -30.43 8.70 30.79
N LEU A 160 -29.97 9.71 30.03
CA LEU A 160 -28.75 10.43 30.33
C LEU A 160 -28.87 11.20 31.65
N LEU A 161 -27.91 10.98 32.55
CA LEU A 161 -27.79 11.73 33.81
C LEU A 161 -26.65 12.76 33.76
N ALA A 162 -25.47 12.33 33.30
CA ALA A 162 -24.28 13.18 33.27
C ALA A 162 -23.29 12.73 32.19
N ARG A 163 -22.36 13.63 31.84
CA ARG A 163 -21.20 13.33 30.99
C ARG A 163 -19.97 14.05 31.52
N THR A 164 -18.81 13.45 31.34
CA THR A 164 -17.54 14.09 31.71
C THR A 164 -17.32 15.39 30.91
N PRO A 165 -16.62 16.40 31.48
CA PRO A 165 -16.21 17.59 30.75
C PRO A 165 -15.41 17.27 29.48
N ALA A 166 -15.44 18.18 28.50
CA ALA A 166 -14.57 18.08 27.32
C ALA A 166 -13.09 18.00 27.74
N ASP A 167 -12.27 17.36 26.90
CA ASP A 167 -10.82 17.17 27.10
C ASP A 167 -10.41 16.37 28.34
N THR A 168 -11.38 15.79 29.08
CA THR A 168 -11.11 14.93 30.23
C THR A 168 -10.23 13.75 29.84
N TYR A 169 -10.38 13.20 28.63
CA TYR A 169 -9.65 12.01 28.20
C TYR A 169 -8.94 12.19 26.85
N LEU A 170 -7.81 11.51 26.69
CA LEU A 170 -7.31 11.09 25.40
C LEU A 170 -7.54 9.58 25.28
N PHE A 171 -8.79 9.23 24.93
CA PHE A 171 -9.40 7.89 25.04
C PHE A 171 -9.59 7.40 26.49
N THR A 172 -10.63 6.59 26.68
CA THR A 172 -10.95 5.94 27.96
C THR A 172 -11.43 4.52 27.67
N ASN A 173 -10.75 3.52 28.24
CA ASN A 173 -10.94 2.10 27.91
C ASN A 173 -11.17 1.21 29.14
N GLY A 174 -11.30 1.79 30.32
CA GLY A 174 -11.52 1.05 31.56
C GLY A 174 -12.32 1.90 32.53
N LEU A 175 -13.29 1.28 33.18
CA LEU A 175 -14.08 1.88 34.25
C LEU A 175 -14.57 0.84 35.24
N TRP A 176 -14.61 1.22 36.51
CA TRP A 176 -15.08 0.39 37.60
C TRP A 176 -15.48 1.25 38.79
N TRP A 177 -16.35 0.73 39.64
CA TRP A 177 -16.78 1.39 40.87
C TRP A 177 -16.00 0.85 42.08
N ILE A 178 -15.72 1.73 43.04
CA ILE A 178 -15.26 1.38 44.39
C ILE A 178 -16.10 2.17 45.38
N GLY A 179 -17.07 1.51 46.00
CA GLY A 179 -18.19 2.22 46.65
C GLY A 179 -18.86 3.16 45.66
N ASP A 180 -19.10 4.40 46.07
CA ASP A 180 -19.69 5.45 45.22
C ASP A 180 -18.66 6.13 44.30
N ALA A 181 -17.38 5.75 44.32
CA ALA A 181 -16.36 6.38 43.48
C ALA A 181 -16.22 5.66 42.14
N LEU A 182 -16.48 6.38 41.03
CA LEU A 182 -16.20 5.89 39.68
C LEU A 182 -14.74 6.14 39.33
N TRP A 183 -14.01 5.06 39.08
CA TRP A 183 -12.64 5.11 38.56
C TRP A 183 -12.63 4.81 37.08
N THR A 184 -11.77 5.52 36.36
CA THR A 184 -11.66 5.46 34.90
C THR A 184 -10.21 5.53 34.46
N THR A 185 -9.91 5.03 33.25
CA THR A 185 -8.60 5.21 32.63
C THR A 185 -8.60 6.40 31.66
N ASP A 186 -7.55 7.22 31.71
CA ASP A 186 -7.15 8.12 30.62
C ASP A 186 -6.06 7.41 29.81
N THR A 187 -6.49 6.68 28.78
CA THR A 187 -5.70 5.62 28.13
C THR A 187 -4.37 6.13 27.61
N ASN A 188 -4.35 7.28 26.93
CA ASN A 188 -3.14 7.79 26.29
C ASN A 188 -2.40 8.81 27.15
N ARG A 189 -2.97 9.29 28.27
CA ARG A 189 -2.26 10.13 29.25
C ARG A 189 -1.70 9.33 30.43
N PHE A 190 -2.05 8.06 30.56
CA PHE A 190 -1.54 7.14 31.58
C PHE A 190 -1.97 7.53 32.99
N GLU A 191 -3.22 7.98 33.12
CA GLU A 191 -3.78 8.40 34.40
C GLU A 191 -4.98 7.54 34.76
N LEU A 192 -5.16 7.29 36.06
CA LEU A 192 -6.44 6.84 36.61
C LEU A 192 -7.18 8.06 37.15
N LYS A 193 -8.42 8.26 36.72
CA LYS A 193 -9.25 9.38 37.15
C LYS A 193 -10.40 8.88 38.01
N ARG A 194 -10.48 9.42 39.22
CA ARG A 194 -11.64 9.28 40.09
C ARG A 194 -12.62 10.39 39.77
N LEU A 195 -13.86 10.03 39.50
CA LEU A 195 -14.93 10.95 39.18
C LEU A 195 -15.94 11.03 40.31
N ASP A 196 -16.63 12.17 40.37
CA ASP A 196 -17.85 12.31 41.15
C ASP A 196 -18.97 11.45 40.57
N ALA A 197 -19.69 10.74 41.44
CA ALA A 197 -20.67 9.72 41.05
C ALA A 197 -21.88 10.30 40.31
N ALA A 198 -22.24 11.55 40.59
CA ALA A 198 -23.44 12.18 40.07
C ALA A 198 -23.13 13.10 38.87
N THR A 199 -22.05 13.88 38.96
CA THR A 199 -21.71 14.91 37.97
C THR A 199 -20.66 14.46 36.95
N LEU A 200 -19.93 13.37 37.24
CA LEU A 200 -18.75 12.92 36.50
C LEU A 200 -17.62 13.95 36.44
N ALA A 201 -17.61 14.94 37.33
CA ALA A 201 -16.49 15.87 37.46
C ALA A 201 -15.24 15.13 37.99
N PRO A 202 -14.04 15.37 37.44
CA PRO A 202 -12.81 14.77 37.97
C PRO A 202 -12.54 15.26 39.40
N LEU A 203 -12.40 14.32 40.34
CA LEU A 203 -12.07 14.59 41.73
C LEU A 203 -10.58 14.36 42.01
N GLN A 204 -9.97 13.38 41.34
CA GLN A 204 -8.57 13.00 41.53
C GLN A 204 -8.02 12.42 40.24
N ALA A 205 -6.74 12.67 39.97
CA ALA A 205 -5.96 11.98 38.96
C ALA A 205 -4.73 11.33 39.61
N LEU A 206 -4.53 10.04 39.34
CA LEU A 206 -3.34 9.30 39.70
C LEU A 206 -2.52 9.06 38.44
N SER A 207 -1.39 9.74 38.31
CA SER A 207 -0.46 9.49 37.20
C SER A 207 0.26 8.18 37.46
N LEU A 208 0.18 7.26 36.51
CA LEU A 208 0.90 5.99 36.57
C LEU A 208 2.30 6.17 35.96
N PRO A 209 3.29 5.35 36.37
CA PRO A 209 4.62 5.42 35.80
C PRO A 209 4.60 5.29 34.27
N VAL A 210 5.37 6.14 33.60
CA VAL A 210 5.55 6.09 32.15
C VAL A 210 6.43 4.89 31.82
N ASP A 211 5.80 3.79 31.39
CA ASP A 211 6.51 2.64 30.83
C ASP A 211 6.62 2.82 29.31
N HIS A 212 7.82 3.07 28.81
CA HIS A 212 8.04 3.27 27.37
C HIS A 212 7.63 2.08 26.49
N ARG A 213 7.48 0.87 27.07
CA ARG A 213 7.12 -0.39 26.41
C ARG A 213 5.70 -0.87 26.72
N ALA A 214 4.95 -0.22 27.61
CA ALA A 214 3.58 -0.65 27.94
C ALA A 214 2.75 0.56 28.39
N ARG A 215 2.52 1.45 27.42
CA ARG A 215 2.01 2.81 27.65
C ARG A 215 0.52 2.80 27.92
N TYR A 216 -0.28 2.23 27.02
CA TYR A 216 -1.72 2.50 26.99
C TYR A 216 -2.51 1.74 28.05
N LEU A 217 -3.50 2.40 28.67
CA LEU A 217 -4.35 1.77 29.68
C LEU A 217 -5.60 1.15 29.04
N GLY A 218 -5.80 -0.14 29.28
CA GLY A 218 -6.91 -0.93 28.74
C GLY A 218 -8.06 -1.15 29.73
N PRO A 219 -8.84 -2.22 29.51
CA PRO A 219 -9.86 -2.70 30.44
C PRO A 219 -9.28 -2.95 31.83
N ALA A 220 -10.14 -2.74 32.83
CA ALA A 220 -9.82 -2.92 34.23
C ALA A 220 -11.02 -3.49 35.00
N ARG A 221 -10.74 -4.13 36.14
CA ARG A 221 -11.75 -4.60 37.10
C ARG A 221 -11.32 -4.29 38.53
N ALA A 222 -12.26 -3.76 39.30
CA ALA A 222 -12.11 -3.55 40.73
C ALA A 222 -11.75 -4.88 41.42
N HIS A 223 -10.84 -4.82 42.40
CA HIS A 223 -10.64 -5.94 43.30
C HIS A 223 -11.92 -6.15 44.13
N PRO A 224 -12.35 -7.40 44.43
CA PRO A 224 -13.55 -7.66 45.23
C PRO A 224 -13.52 -7.04 46.63
N ALA A 225 -12.32 -6.89 47.21
CA ALA A 225 -12.07 -6.21 48.48
C ALA A 225 -11.42 -4.82 48.31
N ALA A 226 -11.63 -4.16 47.17
CA ALA A 226 -11.11 -2.81 46.93
C ALA A 226 -11.61 -1.86 48.03
N GLY A 227 -10.68 -1.09 48.62
CA GLY A 227 -10.94 -0.22 49.78
C GLY A 227 -10.43 -0.77 51.12
N ALA A 228 -10.02 -2.04 51.18
CA ALA A 228 -9.21 -2.56 52.28
C ALA A 228 -7.75 -2.07 52.16
N SER A 229 -7.08 -1.83 53.30
CA SER A 229 -5.74 -1.20 53.36
C SER A 229 -4.68 -1.88 52.48
N ASP A 230 -4.67 -3.21 52.42
CA ASP A 230 -3.60 -3.97 51.76
C ASP A 230 -4.01 -4.58 50.42
N ALA A 231 -5.28 -4.40 50.01
CA ALA A 231 -5.79 -4.95 48.76
C ALA A 231 -5.44 -4.03 47.59
N PRO A 232 -5.11 -4.57 46.40
CA PRO A 232 -5.04 -3.75 45.20
C PRO A 232 -6.41 -3.11 44.94
N MET A 233 -6.39 -1.94 44.32
CA MET A 233 -7.58 -1.23 43.89
C MET A 233 -8.25 -1.95 42.72
N ALA A 234 -7.45 -2.35 41.72
CA ALA A 234 -7.92 -2.99 40.50
C ALA A 234 -6.82 -3.84 39.85
N ALA A 235 -7.24 -4.77 38.99
CA ALA A 235 -6.39 -5.32 37.94
C ALA A 235 -6.69 -4.58 36.64
N LEU A 236 -5.65 -4.20 35.90
CA LEU A 236 -5.77 -3.49 34.63
C LEU A 236 -4.83 -4.03 33.58
N ILE A 237 -5.21 -3.85 32.31
CA ILE A 237 -4.37 -4.17 31.17
C ILE A 237 -3.47 -2.97 30.82
N ARG A 238 -2.16 -3.22 30.76
CA ARG A 238 -1.15 -2.30 30.21
C ARG A 238 -0.76 -2.77 28.81
N TYR A 239 -1.12 -2.00 27.80
CA TYR A 239 -0.86 -2.31 26.40
C TYR A 239 0.46 -1.71 25.89
N ASP A 240 1.17 -2.50 25.08
CA ASP A 240 2.27 -2.09 24.20
C ASP A 240 1.74 -1.79 22.78
N ASN A 241 2.63 -1.50 21.83
CA ASN A 241 2.51 -1.64 20.37
C ASN A 241 1.08 -1.69 19.82
N ALA A 242 0.53 -0.52 19.44
CA ALA A 242 -0.78 -0.39 18.80
C ALA A 242 -1.95 -1.09 19.56
N MET A 243 -1.81 -1.28 20.88
CA MET A 243 -2.81 -1.91 21.74
C MET A 243 -3.15 -3.36 21.41
N THR A 244 -2.15 -4.11 20.94
CA THR A 244 -2.31 -5.55 20.63
C THR A 244 -1.72 -6.41 21.73
N THR A 245 -0.42 -6.26 22.00
CA THR A 245 0.28 -6.99 23.07
C THR A 245 0.28 -6.19 24.36
N GLY A 246 0.50 -6.85 25.50
CA GLY A 246 0.52 -6.17 26.79
C GLY A 246 0.74 -7.09 27.97
N ARG A 247 0.48 -6.57 29.16
CA ARG A 247 0.56 -7.30 30.43
C ARG A 247 -0.58 -6.91 31.36
N ILE A 248 -0.80 -7.72 32.37
CA ILE A 248 -1.71 -7.39 33.47
C ILE A 248 -0.91 -6.76 34.60
N VAL A 249 -1.42 -5.68 35.17
CA VAL A 249 -0.85 -5.08 36.39
C VAL A 249 -1.93 -4.94 37.46
N LEU A 250 -1.51 -5.11 38.70
CA LEU A 250 -2.31 -4.78 39.87
C LEU A 250 -1.95 -3.37 40.30
N VAL A 251 -2.94 -2.52 40.52
CA VAL A 251 -2.72 -1.13 40.91
C VAL A 251 -3.23 -0.89 42.31
N ALA A 252 -2.38 -0.30 43.15
CA ALA A 252 -2.71 0.12 44.51
C ALA A 252 -3.37 1.51 44.53
N ALA A 253 -3.96 1.89 45.66
CA ALA A 253 -4.66 3.17 45.82
C ALA A 253 -3.74 4.41 45.69
N ASP A 254 -2.43 4.23 45.83
CA ASP A 254 -1.39 5.26 45.64
C ASP A 254 -0.88 5.35 44.19
N GLY A 255 -1.37 4.51 43.28
CA GLY A 255 -0.93 4.43 41.89
C GLY A 255 0.28 3.53 41.64
N ARG A 256 0.82 2.85 42.67
CA ARG A 256 1.89 1.87 42.49
C ARG A 256 1.38 0.65 41.73
N GLU A 257 2.20 0.16 40.81
CA GLU A 257 1.87 -1.00 39.98
C GLU A 257 2.72 -2.22 40.33
N THR A 258 2.08 -3.38 40.34
CA THR A 258 2.73 -4.69 40.39
C THR A 258 2.37 -5.45 39.12
N ALA A 259 3.34 -5.68 38.23
CA ALA A 259 3.13 -6.43 37.01
C ALA A 259 3.04 -7.94 37.30
N LEU A 260 2.04 -8.60 36.72
CA LEU A 260 1.90 -10.05 36.79
C LEU A 260 2.80 -10.70 35.74
N ALA A 261 3.47 -11.79 36.11
CA ALA A 261 4.37 -12.51 35.21
C ALA A 261 3.57 -13.16 34.06
N ALA A 262 3.81 -12.71 32.83
CA ALA A 262 3.12 -13.19 31.63
C ALA A 262 4.11 -13.34 30.45
N PRO A 263 3.75 -14.12 29.41
CA PRO A 263 4.51 -14.14 28.16
C PRO A 263 4.66 -12.72 27.56
N ALA A 264 5.81 -12.43 26.94
CA ALA A 264 6.09 -11.10 26.40
C ALA A 264 5.21 -10.74 25.19
N ASP A 265 4.68 -11.74 24.50
CA ASP A 265 3.79 -11.65 23.35
C ASP A 265 2.31 -11.82 23.72
N MET A 266 1.97 -11.79 25.01
CA MET A 266 0.57 -11.87 25.46
C MET A 266 -0.26 -10.78 24.79
N GLU A 267 -1.43 -11.14 24.27
CA GLU A 267 -2.47 -10.24 23.76
C GLU A 267 -3.63 -10.17 24.76
N PRO A 268 -3.49 -9.42 25.88
CA PRO A 268 -4.54 -9.32 26.89
C PRO A 268 -5.79 -8.64 26.33
N ARG A 269 -6.96 -9.23 26.53
CA ARG A 269 -8.22 -8.65 26.02
C ARG A 269 -9.18 -8.24 27.11
N ASP A 270 -9.23 -9.00 28.18
CA ASP A 270 -10.05 -8.70 29.34
C ASP A 270 -9.43 -9.32 30.60
N VAL A 271 -9.90 -8.90 31.77
CA VAL A 271 -9.39 -9.30 33.09
C VAL A 271 -10.56 -9.47 34.06
N ALA A 272 -10.47 -10.41 35.02
CA ALA A 272 -11.43 -10.54 36.11
C ALA A 272 -10.79 -11.13 37.36
N TRP A 273 -11.55 -11.05 38.45
CA TRP A 273 -11.21 -11.60 39.74
C TRP A 273 -12.10 -12.79 40.06
N LEU A 274 -11.49 -13.97 40.25
CA LEU A 274 -12.10 -15.06 41.00
C LEU A 274 -11.64 -14.98 42.46
N PRO A 275 -12.32 -15.65 43.41
CA PRO A 275 -11.86 -15.69 44.80
C PRO A 275 -10.38 -16.10 44.90
N GLY A 276 -9.54 -15.16 45.37
CA GLY A 276 -8.10 -15.35 45.54
C GLY A 276 -7.27 -15.44 44.25
N GLN A 277 -7.83 -15.10 43.08
CA GLN A 277 -7.18 -15.30 41.79
C GLN A 277 -7.49 -14.16 40.81
N VAL A 278 -6.50 -13.84 39.96
CA VAL A 278 -6.67 -12.95 38.80
C VAL A 278 -6.69 -13.80 37.55
N LEU A 279 -7.63 -13.53 36.66
CA LEU A 279 -7.73 -14.16 35.34
C LEU A 279 -7.58 -13.12 34.24
N ALA A 280 -6.96 -13.51 33.13
CA ALA A 280 -6.97 -12.71 31.91
C ALA A 280 -7.09 -13.58 30.66
N SER A 281 -7.85 -13.11 29.68
CA SER A 281 -7.90 -13.74 28.36
C SER A 281 -6.69 -13.32 27.54
N ASP A 282 -6.01 -14.29 26.93
CA ASP A 282 -4.89 -14.09 26.03
C ASP A 282 -5.28 -14.47 24.59
N GLY A 283 -5.30 -13.46 23.73
CA GLY A 283 -5.57 -13.58 22.30
C GLY A 283 -4.44 -14.20 21.49
N ALA A 284 -3.21 -14.27 22.02
CA ALA A 284 -2.07 -14.85 21.31
C ALA A 284 -2.07 -16.37 21.43
N SER A 285 -2.16 -16.88 22.66
CA SER A 285 -2.14 -18.32 22.93
C SER A 285 -3.52 -18.98 22.99
N TYR A 286 -4.60 -18.19 22.93
CA TYR A 286 -5.99 -18.62 23.12
C TYR A 286 -6.15 -19.34 24.46
N ARG A 287 -5.72 -18.71 25.54
CA ARG A 287 -5.82 -19.25 26.89
C ARG A 287 -6.44 -18.24 27.83
N VAL A 288 -6.97 -18.74 28.94
CA VAL A 288 -7.28 -17.91 30.11
C VAL A 288 -6.14 -18.09 31.09
N LEU A 289 -5.25 -17.11 31.16
CA LEU A 289 -4.12 -17.11 32.09
C LEU A 289 -4.63 -16.81 33.50
N ARG A 290 -3.92 -17.34 34.50
CA ARG A 290 -4.32 -17.23 35.90
C ARG A 290 -3.12 -16.94 36.81
N TRP A 291 -3.35 -16.09 37.80
CA TRP A 291 -2.42 -15.80 38.89
C TRP A 291 -3.11 -15.95 40.24
N SER A 292 -2.33 -16.29 41.28
CA SER A 292 -2.79 -16.18 42.66
C SER A 292 -2.97 -14.71 43.08
N ALA A 293 -3.61 -14.47 44.23
CA ALA A 293 -3.74 -13.13 44.83
C ALA A 293 -2.39 -12.44 45.05
N ASP A 294 -1.33 -13.21 45.35
CA ASP A 294 0.04 -12.71 45.53
C ASP A 294 0.78 -12.47 44.19
N GLY A 295 0.12 -12.73 43.06
CA GLY A 295 0.66 -12.53 41.71
C GLY A 295 1.53 -13.67 41.17
N GLN A 296 1.54 -14.84 41.82
CA GLN A 296 2.23 -16.01 41.29
C GLN A 296 1.48 -16.61 40.11
N ALA A 297 2.17 -16.89 39.00
CA ALA A 297 1.57 -17.54 37.84
C ALA A 297 1.14 -18.97 38.16
N LEU A 298 -0.10 -19.30 37.80
CA LEU A 298 -0.70 -20.62 37.96
C LEU A 298 -0.91 -21.27 36.58
N SER A 299 -1.24 -22.56 36.57
CA SER A 299 -1.70 -23.22 35.35
C SER A 299 -2.91 -22.49 34.77
N PRO A 300 -3.03 -22.41 33.42
CA PRO A 300 -4.16 -21.79 32.75
C PRO A 300 -5.50 -22.31 33.27
N PHE A 301 -6.48 -21.41 33.35
CA PHE A 301 -7.81 -21.71 33.82
C PHE A 301 -8.61 -22.52 32.79
N GLY A 302 -9.46 -23.42 33.27
CA GLY A 302 -10.35 -24.24 32.44
C GLY A 302 -9.96 -25.71 32.40
N GLY A 303 -10.97 -26.58 32.49
CA GLY A 303 -10.82 -28.03 32.34
C GLY A 303 -10.53 -28.47 30.90
N ALA A 304 -10.38 -29.78 30.71
CA ALA A 304 -9.98 -30.38 29.42
C ALA A 304 -10.88 -29.97 28.25
N ALA A 305 -12.20 -29.85 28.46
CA ALA A 305 -13.14 -29.46 27.43
C ALA A 305 -12.89 -28.03 26.90
N LEU A 306 -12.63 -27.06 27.80
CA LEU A 306 -12.29 -25.69 27.39
C LEU A 306 -10.96 -25.66 26.66
N GLN A 307 -9.93 -26.31 27.20
CA GLN A 307 -8.60 -26.33 26.59
C GLN A 307 -8.62 -26.97 25.20
N GLN A 308 -9.37 -28.06 25.02
CA GLN A 308 -9.53 -28.72 23.73
C GLN A 308 -10.25 -27.81 22.72
N HIS A 309 -11.30 -27.11 23.15
CA HIS A 309 -12.02 -26.18 22.27
C HIS A 309 -11.13 -25.02 21.83
N LEU A 310 -10.41 -24.39 22.77
CA LEU A 310 -9.50 -23.29 22.48
C LEU A 310 -8.33 -23.73 21.56
N GLN A 311 -7.78 -24.93 21.78
CA GLN A 311 -6.75 -25.48 20.91
C GLN A 311 -7.28 -25.74 19.49
N ALA A 312 -8.51 -26.22 19.33
CA ALA A 312 -9.12 -26.41 18.03
C ALA A 312 -9.25 -25.09 17.24
N LEU A 313 -9.55 -23.99 17.92
CA LEU A 313 -9.58 -22.65 17.31
C LEU A 313 -8.19 -22.17 16.88
N VAL A 314 -7.14 -22.47 17.66
CA VAL A 314 -5.75 -22.20 17.27
C VAL A 314 -5.38 -22.96 16.00
N ASP A 315 -5.71 -24.25 15.95
CA ASP A 315 -5.42 -25.11 14.80
C ASP A 315 -6.18 -24.63 13.54
N GLU A 316 -7.45 -24.24 13.70
CA GLU A 316 -8.26 -23.66 12.63
C GLU A 316 -7.66 -22.34 12.10
N ARG A 317 -7.26 -21.44 13.01
CA ARG A 317 -6.60 -20.19 12.65
C ARG A 317 -5.31 -20.44 11.88
N HIS A 318 -4.47 -21.37 12.33
CA HIS A 318 -3.26 -21.74 11.61
C HIS A 318 -3.55 -22.34 10.22
N ALA A 319 -4.58 -23.17 10.09
CA ALA A 319 -5.01 -23.72 8.81
C ALA A 319 -5.45 -22.62 7.84
N LEU A 320 -6.23 -21.64 8.31
CA LEU A 320 -6.67 -20.49 7.51
C LEU A 320 -5.50 -19.58 7.09
N GLN A 321 -4.59 -19.28 8.01
CA GLN A 321 -3.36 -18.53 7.69
C GLN A 321 -2.48 -19.25 6.67
N SER A 322 -2.39 -20.58 6.76
CA SER A 322 -1.69 -21.40 5.77
C SER A 322 -2.35 -21.32 4.40
N ARG A 323 -3.68 -21.48 4.33
CA ARG A 323 -4.46 -21.34 3.09
C ARG A 323 -4.30 -19.95 2.47
N HIS A 324 -4.34 -18.89 3.28
CA HIS A 324 -4.10 -17.52 2.84
C HIS A 324 -2.75 -17.39 2.12
N ARG A 325 -1.66 -17.88 2.74
CA ARG A 325 -0.31 -17.83 2.18
C ARG A 325 -0.18 -18.67 0.90
N GLN A 326 -0.71 -19.89 0.90
CA GLN A 326 -0.67 -20.77 -0.27
C GLN A 326 -1.43 -20.17 -1.45
N ALA A 327 -2.63 -19.63 -1.22
CA ALA A 327 -3.44 -18.98 -2.25
C ALA A 327 -2.76 -17.70 -2.79
N LEU A 328 -2.10 -16.92 -1.92
CA LEU A 328 -1.34 -15.74 -2.35
C LEU A 328 -0.14 -16.11 -3.22
N VAL A 329 0.65 -17.12 -2.81
CA VAL A 329 1.79 -17.62 -3.60
C VAL A 329 1.32 -18.17 -4.95
N ALA A 330 0.21 -18.93 -4.96
CA ALA A 330 -0.40 -19.43 -6.19
C ALA A 330 -0.84 -18.28 -7.12
N ALA A 331 -1.48 -17.23 -6.58
CA ALA A 331 -1.87 -16.06 -7.37
C ALA A 331 -0.67 -15.37 -8.02
N ILE A 332 0.41 -15.16 -7.28
CA ILE A 332 1.65 -14.56 -7.78
C ILE A 332 2.25 -15.42 -8.91
N ALA A 333 2.34 -16.73 -8.70
CA ALA A 333 2.89 -17.66 -9.69
C ALA A 333 2.03 -17.70 -10.97
N LEU A 334 0.70 -17.79 -10.83
CA LEU A 334 -0.24 -17.78 -11.95
C LEU A 334 -0.16 -16.48 -12.75
N PHE A 335 -0.09 -15.34 -12.06
CA PHE A 335 0.08 -14.03 -12.69
C PHE A 335 1.41 -13.94 -13.45
N ALA A 336 2.52 -14.38 -12.85
CA ALA A 336 3.83 -14.38 -13.51
C ALA A 336 3.85 -15.27 -14.76
N CYS A 337 3.24 -16.46 -14.70
CA CYS A 337 3.08 -17.36 -15.84
C CYS A 337 2.20 -16.73 -16.93
N ALA A 338 1.05 -16.16 -16.57
CA ALA A 338 0.17 -15.46 -17.50
C ALA A 338 0.90 -14.33 -18.23
N PHE A 339 1.66 -13.53 -17.47
CA PHE A 339 2.48 -12.45 -18.02
C PHE A 339 3.55 -12.97 -18.97
N ALA A 340 4.29 -14.02 -18.59
CA ALA A 340 5.30 -14.63 -19.44
C ALA A 340 4.71 -15.17 -20.76
N LEU A 341 3.57 -15.86 -20.70
CA LEU A 341 2.86 -16.35 -21.89
C LEU A 341 2.37 -15.21 -22.79
N ALA A 342 1.84 -14.14 -22.22
CA ALA A 342 1.40 -12.96 -22.97
C ALA A 342 2.58 -12.27 -23.68
N VAL A 343 3.71 -12.10 -22.97
CA VAL A 343 4.96 -11.55 -23.54
C VAL A 343 5.49 -12.47 -24.64
N TRP A 344 5.48 -13.78 -24.43
CA TRP A 344 5.96 -14.76 -25.40
C TRP A 344 5.09 -14.77 -26.66
N ALA A 345 3.76 -14.77 -26.53
CA ALA A 345 2.83 -14.68 -27.65
C ALA A 345 3.10 -13.42 -28.48
N GLN A 346 3.27 -12.28 -27.80
CA GLN A 346 3.56 -11.01 -28.46
C GLN A 346 4.93 -11.01 -29.14
N HIS A 347 5.93 -11.73 -28.58
CA HIS A 347 7.23 -11.88 -29.21
C HIS A 347 7.16 -12.79 -30.45
N GLY A 348 6.36 -13.85 -30.42
CA GLY A 348 6.09 -14.74 -31.56
C GLY A 348 5.47 -14.01 -32.73
N GLU A 349 4.38 -13.26 -32.49
CA GLU A 349 3.71 -12.44 -33.53
C GLU A 349 4.68 -11.44 -34.18
N ARG A 350 5.57 -10.84 -33.39
CA ARG A 350 6.60 -9.92 -33.90
C ARG A 350 7.67 -10.61 -34.74
N ARG A 351 8.05 -11.85 -34.41
CA ARG A 351 9.02 -12.64 -35.19
C ARG A 351 8.43 -13.08 -36.52
N GLU A 352 7.20 -13.57 -36.53
CA GLU A 352 6.49 -13.95 -37.76
C GLU A 352 6.30 -12.75 -38.70
N ALA A 353 5.99 -11.57 -38.15
CA ALA A 353 5.95 -10.33 -38.94
C ALA A 353 7.33 -9.97 -39.52
N SER A 354 8.40 -10.06 -38.71
CA SER A 354 9.77 -9.73 -39.17
C SER A 354 10.31 -10.71 -40.22
N ALA A 355 9.90 -11.98 -40.19
CA ALA A 355 10.32 -13.00 -41.15
C ALA A 355 9.70 -12.82 -42.55
N ARG A 356 8.67 -11.97 -42.68
CA ARG A 356 7.99 -11.66 -43.94
C ARG A 356 8.51 -10.38 -44.61
N ALA A 357 9.51 -9.71 -44.04
CA ALA A 357 10.10 -8.48 -44.60
C ALA A 357 11.03 -8.82 -45.80
N PRO A 358 10.80 -8.24 -46.99
CA PRO A 358 11.41 -8.74 -48.24
C PRO A 358 12.80 -8.17 -48.61
N LEU A 359 13.49 -7.39 -47.76
CA LEU A 359 14.77 -6.74 -48.11
C LEU A 359 15.87 -6.98 -47.07
N ASP A 360 17.10 -7.22 -47.55
CA ASP A 360 18.29 -7.35 -46.71
C ASP A 360 18.76 -5.99 -46.17
N LEU A 361 18.44 -5.72 -44.91
CA LEU A 361 18.84 -4.51 -44.17
C LEU A 361 20.17 -4.70 -43.41
N SER A 362 21.04 -5.62 -43.87
CA SER A 362 22.33 -5.92 -43.24
C SER A 362 23.26 -4.69 -43.18
N ALA A 363 23.12 -3.74 -44.09
CA ALA A 363 23.92 -2.50 -44.16
C ALA A 363 23.08 -1.22 -43.91
N LEU A 364 22.70 -0.95 -42.64
CA LEU A 364 22.03 0.30 -42.22
C LEU A 364 23.00 1.46 -41.89
N GLY A 365 24.19 1.48 -42.49
CA GLY A 365 25.24 2.48 -42.22
C GLY A 365 25.93 2.35 -40.86
N THR A 366 25.26 1.85 -39.81
CA THR A 366 25.86 1.52 -38.50
C THR A 366 25.95 0.00 -38.31
N PRO A 367 27.14 -0.58 -38.07
CA PRO A 367 27.30 -2.03 -37.95
C PRO A 367 26.55 -2.59 -36.72
N PRO A 368 25.84 -3.73 -36.86
CA PRO A 368 25.19 -4.37 -35.73
C PRO A 368 26.23 -4.97 -34.78
N VAL A 369 26.11 -4.69 -33.49
CA VAL A 369 26.98 -5.28 -32.46
C VAL A 369 26.31 -6.52 -31.88
N ALA A 370 27.08 -7.60 -31.71
CA ALA A 370 26.60 -8.84 -31.10
C ALA A 370 26.10 -8.62 -29.65
N ALA A 371 25.22 -9.50 -29.16
CA ALA A 371 24.54 -9.32 -27.87
C ALA A 371 25.48 -9.20 -26.67
N ARG A 372 26.59 -9.95 -26.64
CA ARG A 372 27.60 -9.92 -25.56
C ARG A 372 28.33 -8.58 -25.46
N PRO A 373 29.00 -8.08 -26.52
CA PRO A 373 29.66 -6.76 -26.44
C PRO A 373 28.67 -5.63 -26.15
N LEU A 374 27.44 -5.69 -26.67
CA LEU A 374 26.39 -4.73 -26.33
C LEU A 374 26.00 -4.77 -24.85
N PHE A 375 25.94 -5.95 -24.23
CA PHE A 375 25.70 -6.10 -22.80
C PHE A 375 26.82 -5.47 -21.97
N THR A 376 28.08 -5.70 -22.34
CA THR A 376 29.24 -5.07 -21.69
C THR A 376 29.20 -3.54 -21.80
N LEU A 377 28.83 -3.01 -22.97
CA LEU A 377 28.64 -1.58 -23.19
C LEU A 377 27.49 -1.02 -22.33
N LYS A 378 26.35 -1.73 -22.25
CA LYS A 378 25.22 -1.37 -21.36
C LYS A 378 25.62 -1.37 -19.90
N LEU A 379 26.41 -2.33 -19.45
CA LEU A 379 26.91 -2.40 -18.08
C LEU A 379 27.93 -1.29 -17.79
N ARG A 380 28.82 -0.95 -18.73
CA ARG A 380 29.77 0.16 -18.59
C ARG A 380 29.07 1.53 -18.47
N VAL A 381 27.93 1.69 -19.13
CA VAL A 381 27.14 2.93 -19.16
C VAL A 381 26.15 3.02 -18.00
N HIS A 382 25.36 1.97 -17.74
CA HIS A 382 24.28 1.98 -16.74
C HIS A 382 24.64 1.29 -15.42
N GLY A 383 25.72 0.50 -15.38
CA GLY A 383 26.18 -0.23 -14.18
C GLY A 383 26.39 0.66 -12.94
N PRO A 384 27.00 1.85 -13.04
CA PRO A 384 27.12 2.77 -11.91
C PRO A 384 25.77 3.24 -11.33
N LEU A 385 24.76 3.44 -12.18
CA LEU A 385 23.41 3.80 -11.74
C LEU A 385 22.73 2.61 -11.05
N LEU A 386 22.87 1.41 -11.61
CA LEU A 386 22.38 0.18 -10.99
C LEU A 386 23.06 -0.08 -9.64
N ALA A 387 24.38 0.17 -9.54
CA ALA A 387 25.14 0.09 -8.30
C ALA A 387 24.72 1.15 -7.28
N ALA A 388 24.33 2.34 -7.71
CA ALA A 388 23.78 3.38 -6.81
C ALA A 388 22.36 3.06 -6.32
N MET A 389 21.58 2.27 -7.07
CA MET A 389 20.22 1.84 -6.68
C MET A 389 20.22 0.59 -5.78
N LEU A 390 21.28 -0.22 -5.83
CA LEU A 390 21.45 -1.44 -5.01
C LEU A 390 21.33 -1.18 -3.49
N PRO A 391 21.94 -0.12 -2.92
CA PRO A 391 21.72 0.27 -1.53
C PRO A 391 20.26 0.55 -1.20
N LEU A 392 19.46 1.04 -2.15
CA LEU A 392 18.04 1.35 -1.95
C LEU A 392 17.19 0.07 -1.87
N VAL A 393 17.50 -0.90 -2.72
CA VAL A 393 16.87 -2.23 -2.69
C VAL A 393 17.31 -3.00 -1.44
N ALA A 394 18.61 -2.96 -1.10
CA ALA A 394 19.15 -3.60 0.09
C ALA A 394 18.61 -2.96 1.37
N ALA A 395 18.53 -1.63 1.45
CA ALA A 395 17.92 -0.92 2.57
C ALA A 395 16.44 -1.28 2.69
N GLN A 396 15.68 -1.31 1.59
CA GLN A 396 14.27 -1.72 1.65
C GLN A 396 14.09 -3.17 2.15
N ALA A 397 14.96 -4.10 1.76
CA ALA A 397 14.94 -5.47 2.27
C ALA A 397 15.36 -5.55 3.75
N LEU A 398 16.40 -4.82 4.15
CA LEU A 398 16.89 -4.75 5.53
C LEU A 398 15.88 -4.08 6.47
N LEU A 399 15.12 -3.10 5.97
CA LEU A 399 14.07 -2.39 6.71
C LEU A 399 12.81 -3.25 6.95
N GLN A 400 12.69 -4.40 6.30
CA GLN A 400 11.67 -5.42 6.61
C GLN A 400 12.11 -6.38 7.72
N LEU A 401 13.37 -6.29 8.20
CA LEU A 401 13.84 -7.11 9.30
C LEU A 401 13.33 -6.54 10.64
N PRO A 402 12.61 -7.34 11.44
CA PRO A 402 12.03 -6.89 12.71
C PRO A 402 13.07 -6.30 13.68
N ALA A 403 14.28 -6.88 13.70
CA ALA A 403 15.37 -6.44 14.56
C ALA A 403 15.83 -5.00 14.28
N LEU A 404 15.84 -4.58 13.02
CA LEU A 404 16.25 -3.24 12.61
C LEU A 404 15.16 -2.20 12.89
N GLN A 405 13.88 -2.59 12.71
CA GLN A 405 12.73 -1.75 13.04
C GLN A 405 12.64 -1.48 14.55
N GLN A 406 12.98 -2.47 15.37
CA GLN A 406 13.03 -2.34 16.83
C GLN A 406 14.15 -1.42 17.31
N THR A 407 15.30 -1.36 16.62
CA THR A 407 16.46 -0.53 17.04
C THR A 407 16.39 0.91 16.56
N LEU A 408 15.99 1.15 15.30
CA LEU A 408 15.97 2.50 14.71
C LEU A 408 14.66 3.25 15.00
N GLY A 409 13.59 2.54 15.36
CA GLY A 409 12.24 3.09 15.46
C GLY A 409 11.71 3.60 14.11
N ARG A 410 10.40 3.89 14.05
CA ARG A 410 9.72 4.31 12.82
C ARG A 410 10.31 5.60 12.21
N THR A 411 10.76 6.53 13.06
CA THR A 411 11.37 7.80 12.65
C THR A 411 12.77 7.62 12.08
N GLY A 412 13.60 6.76 12.67
CA GLY A 412 14.94 6.45 12.16
C GLY A 412 14.90 5.76 10.80
N VAL A 413 13.91 4.90 10.56
CA VAL A 413 13.66 4.27 9.26
C VAL A 413 13.31 5.29 8.19
N LEU A 414 12.42 6.25 8.49
CA LEU A 414 12.03 7.29 7.55
C LEU A 414 13.18 8.24 7.22
N LEU A 415 14.02 8.61 8.21
CA LEU A 415 15.20 9.43 8.00
C LEU A 415 16.26 8.71 7.16
N ALA A 416 16.49 7.42 7.41
CA ALA A 416 17.41 6.61 6.61
C ALA A 416 16.96 6.50 5.15
N MET A 417 15.66 6.28 4.90
CA MET A 417 15.10 6.28 3.54
C MET A 417 15.21 7.66 2.88
N GLY A 418 14.89 8.73 3.61
CA GLY A 418 15.02 10.11 3.12
C GLY A 418 16.44 10.45 2.71
N GLY A 419 17.44 10.12 3.54
CA GLY A 419 18.86 10.33 3.24
C GLY A 419 19.32 9.55 2.01
N LEU A 420 18.85 8.31 1.84
CA LEU A 420 19.18 7.47 0.69
C LEU A 420 18.59 8.00 -0.62
N ILE A 421 17.36 8.51 -0.58
CA ILE A 421 16.73 9.19 -1.72
C ILE A 421 17.53 10.44 -2.11
N VAL A 422 18.00 11.23 -1.14
CA VAL A 422 18.85 12.40 -1.40
C VAL A 422 20.17 12.00 -2.07
N VAL A 423 20.80 10.91 -1.63
CA VAL A 423 22.03 10.38 -2.26
C VAL A 423 21.77 9.93 -3.70
N VAL A 424 20.65 9.23 -3.95
CA VAL A 424 20.27 8.83 -5.31
C VAL A 424 20.01 10.05 -6.20
N LEU A 425 19.28 11.05 -5.71
CA LEU A 425 19.04 12.30 -6.44
C LEU A 425 20.34 13.07 -6.71
N ALA A 426 21.26 13.12 -5.74
CA ALA A 426 22.57 13.75 -5.88
C ALA A 426 23.50 13.00 -6.85
N SER A 427 23.25 11.72 -7.10
CA SER A 427 23.99 10.93 -8.11
C SER A 427 23.55 11.20 -9.55
N VAL A 428 22.34 11.74 -9.77
CA VAL A 428 21.78 12.02 -11.10
C VAL A 428 22.64 13.03 -11.89
N PRO A 429 23.08 14.19 -11.34
CA PRO A 429 23.97 15.11 -12.05
C PRO A 429 25.31 14.48 -12.43
N LEU A 430 25.88 13.64 -11.56
CA LEU A 430 27.15 12.93 -11.81
C LEU A 430 26.98 11.90 -12.94
N TYR A 431 25.86 11.16 -12.91
CA TYR A 431 25.49 10.22 -13.96
C TYR A 431 25.28 10.92 -15.31
N LEU A 432 24.58 12.06 -15.33
CA LEU A 432 24.39 12.86 -16.55
C LEU A 432 25.72 13.41 -17.09
N ARG A 433 26.62 13.90 -16.24
CA ARG A 433 27.97 14.34 -16.65
C ARG A 433 28.79 13.20 -17.26
N ARG A 434 28.72 12.00 -16.65
CA ARG A 434 29.37 10.80 -17.17
C ARG A 434 28.80 10.40 -18.53
N LEU A 435 27.47 10.41 -18.69
CA LEU A 435 26.82 10.13 -19.96
C LEU A 435 27.23 11.11 -21.07
N ARG A 436 27.40 12.40 -20.76
CA ARG A 436 27.90 13.40 -21.74
C ARG A 436 29.30 13.08 -22.23
N ARG A 437 30.21 12.69 -21.34
CA ARG A 437 31.58 12.29 -21.72
C ARG A 437 31.57 11.03 -22.57
N LEU A 438 30.78 10.04 -22.16
CA LEU A 438 30.65 8.76 -22.86
C LEU A 438 30.00 8.89 -24.24
N ALA A 439 29.09 9.85 -24.45
CA ALA A 439 28.49 10.13 -25.75
C ALA A 439 29.46 10.75 -26.77
N GLN A 440 30.63 11.22 -26.34
CA GLN A 440 31.71 11.70 -27.21
C GLN A 440 32.66 10.59 -27.66
N GLU A 441 32.59 9.39 -27.05
CA GLU A 441 33.43 8.26 -27.44
C GLU A 441 32.87 7.56 -28.69
N PRO A 442 33.63 7.44 -29.79
CA PRO A 442 33.15 6.81 -31.04
C PRO A 442 32.69 5.35 -30.84
N GLY A 443 33.31 4.61 -29.93
CA GLY A 443 32.96 3.21 -29.64
C GLY A 443 31.59 3.02 -28.96
N LEU A 444 30.98 4.09 -28.46
CA LEU A 444 29.67 4.07 -27.81
C LEU A 444 28.52 4.53 -28.71
N GLU A 445 28.82 5.04 -29.91
CA GLU A 445 27.84 5.46 -30.91
C GLU A 445 26.80 4.36 -31.21
N VAL A 446 27.27 3.12 -31.35
CA VAL A 446 26.41 1.96 -31.64
C VAL A 446 25.45 1.69 -30.50
N LEU A 447 25.81 1.95 -29.24
CA LEU A 447 24.91 1.76 -28.11
C LEU A 447 23.74 2.74 -28.15
N PHE A 448 24.01 4.02 -28.49
CA PHE A 448 22.98 5.05 -28.56
C PHE A 448 22.07 4.90 -29.79
N ASN A 449 22.58 4.31 -30.86
CA ASN A 449 21.80 4.02 -32.08
C ASN A 449 21.23 2.58 -32.13
N GLU A 450 21.59 1.68 -31.20
CA GLU A 450 21.17 0.26 -31.20
C GLU A 450 19.66 0.12 -31.28
N LEU A 451 18.92 0.89 -30.48
CA LEU A 451 17.47 0.79 -30.44
C LEU A 451 16.86 1.18 -31.78
N ALA A 452 17.35 2.25 -32.41
CA ALA A 452 16.87 2.72 -33.71
C ALA A 452 17.20 1.71 -34.82
N VAL A 453 18.45 1.27 -34.92
CA VAL A 453 18.91 0.27 -35.90
C VAL A 453 18.16 -1.05 -35.73
N ARG A 454 18.06 -1.58 -34.50
CA ARG A 454 17.37 -2.84 -34.22
C ARG A 454 15.87 -2.77 -34.51
N LYS A 455 15.25 -1.61 -34.32
CA LYS A 455 13.82 -1.41 -34.59
C LYS A 455 13.53 -1.21 -36.07
N LEU A 456 14.34 -0.41 -36.76
CA LEU A 456 14.24 -0.22 -38.21
C LEU A 456 14.49 -1.53 -38.98
N ARG A 457 15.44 -2.37 -38.53
CA ARG A 457 15.63 -3.75 -39.06
C ARG A 457 14.41 -4.66 -38.90
N ARG A 458 13.58 -4.40 -37.91
CA ARG A 458 12.40 -5.22 -37.58
C ARG A 458 11.10 -4.62 -38.11
N SER A 459 11.19 -3.53 -38.87
CA SER A 459 10.03 -2.80 -39.36
C SER A 459 9.97 -2.87 -40.88
N ASP A 460 8.83 -3.33 -41.39
CA ASP A 460 8.54 -3.31 -42.83
C ASP A 460 8.45 -1.89 -43.37
N ALA A 461 8.31 -0.88 -42.50
CA ALA A 461 8.17 0.51 -42.92
C ALA A 461 9.44 1.05 -43.59
N LEU A 462 10.63 0.56 -43.21
CA LEU A 462 11.87 0.96 -43.87
C LEU A 462 12.07 0.22 -45.20
N SER A 463 11.80 -1.08 -45.23
CA SER A 463 11.89 -1.87 -46.48
C SER A 463 10.86 -1.42 -47.51
N LEU A 464 9.64 -1.07 -47.11
CA LEU A 464 8.62 -0.50 -47.99
C LEU A 464 8.91 0.95 -48.37
N ALA A 465 9.70 1.67 -47.57
CA ALA A 465 10.07 3.04 -47.89
C ALA A 465 11.18 3.08 -48.93
N LEU A 466 12.25 2.29 -48.78
CA LEU A 466 13.44 2.28 -49.64
C LEU A 466 13.12 1.86 -51.09
N ARG A 467 13.78 2.49 -52.06
CA ARG A 467 13.71 2.12 -53.49
C ARG A 467 14.70 1.00 -53.81
N ASP A 468 14.44 0.26 -54.87
CA ASP A 468 15.36 -0.77 -55.36
C ASP A 468 16.71 -0.15 -55.72
N GLY A 469 17.79 -0.62 -55.08
CA GLY A 469 19.16 -0.14 -55.30
C GLY A 469 19.60 1.03 -54.41
N GLU A 470 18.69 1.65 -53.65
CA GLU A 470 18.99 2.77 -52.73
C GLU A 470 19.88 2.31 -51.56
N ARG A 471 21.00 3.01 -51.30
CA ARG A 471 21.98 2.62 -50.27
C ARG A 471 21.87 3.49 -49.02
N VAL A 472 21.71 2.86 -47.86
CA VAL A 472 21.68 3.56 -46.56
C VAL A 472 23.09 3.96 -46.13
N LEU A 473 23.29 5.27 -45.94
CA LEU A 473 24.57 5.87 -45.56
C LEU A 473 24.71 6.04 -44.03
N GLU A 474 23.66 6.52 -43.35
CA GLU A 474 23.67 6.74 -41.89
C GLU A 474 22.27 6.50 -41.30
N THR A 475 22.21 5.97 -40.07
CA THR A 475 20.97 5.83 -39.29
C THR A 475 21.15 6.49 -37.93
N PHE A 476 20.26 7.41 -37.57
CA PHE A 476 20.40 8.17 -36.32
C PHE A 476 19.06 8.56 -35.71
N THR A 477 19.07 8.86 -34.40
CA THR A 477 17.89 9.42 -33.74
C THR A 477 17.93 10.94 -33.80
N LEU A 478 16.78 11.57 -34.03
CA LEU A 478 16.61 13.02 -34.02
C LEU A 478 15.53 13.38 -32.99
N GLN A 479 15.92 14.00 -31.88
CA GLN A 479 15.05 14.31 -30.76
C GLN A 479 14.79 15.82 -30.70
N GLY A 480 13.64 16.23 -31.27
CA GLY A 480 13.07 17.58 -31.14
C GLY A 480 11.92 17.59 -30.15
N GLN A 481 10.75 18.12 -30.55
CA GLN A 481 9.51 18.02 -29.75
C GLN A 481 9.03 16.57 -29.58
N ALA A 482 9.28 15.72 -30.59
CA ALA A 482 9.06 14.28 -30.58
C ALA A 482 10.35 13.56 -31.00
N MET A 483 10.51 12.31 -30.55
CA MET A 483 11.61 11.45 -30.98
C MET A 483 11.33 10.95 -32.40
N ARG A 484 12.32 11.04 -33.28
CA ARG A 484 12.28 10.54 -34.65
C ARG A 484 13.49 9.66 -34.94
N TRP A 485 13.32 8.69 -35.83
CA TRP A 485 14.43 7.94 -36.40
C TRP A 485 14.64 8.44 -37.82
N ALA A 486 15.85 8.86 -38.14
CA ALA A 486 16.21 9.36 -39.45
C ALA A 486 17.16 8.36 -40.13
N VAL A 487 16.90 8.10 -41.41
CA VAL A 487 17.73 7.27 -42.27
C VAL A 487 18.17 8.14 -43.44
N LEU A 488 19.47 8.36 -43.55
CA LEU A 488 20.08 9.06 -44.68
C LEU A 488 20.54 8.01 -45.68
N SER A 489 19.99 8.05 -46.90
CA SER A 489 20.48 7.28 -48.04
C SER A 489 21.31 8.15 -48.98
N ASP A 490 21.83 7.54 -50.04
CA ASP A 490 22.46 8.23 -51.17
C ASP A 490 21.47 9.06 -52.00
N GLU A 491 20.17 8.78 -51.93
CA GLU A 491 19.13 9.54 -52.66
C GLU A 491 18.36 10.55 -51.79
N ARG A 492 18.08 10.24 -50.51
CA ARG A 492 17.12 10.98 -49.70
C ARG A 492 17.26 10.79 -48.19
N LEU A 493 16.60 11.66 -47.45
CA LEU A 493 16.46 11.61 -46.00
C LEU A 493 15.06 11.13 -45.64
N LEU A 494 14.97 9.93 -45.06
CA LEU A 494 13.73 9.33 -44.57
C LEU A 494 13.58 9.59 -43.08
N VAL A 495 12.45 10.15 -42.67
CA VAL A 495 12.15 10.46 -41.27
C VAL A 495 10.98 9.61 -40.81
N PHE A 496 11.23 8.77 -39.81
CA PHE A 496 10.25 7.91 -39.18
C PHE A 496 9.87 8.43 -37.80
N LYS A 497 8.59 8.28 -37.46
CA LYS A 497 8.13 8.55 -36.09
C LYS A 497 8.71 7.50 -35.14
N ALA A 498 9.42 7.92 -34.08
CA ALA A 498 9.98 6.99 -33.11
C ALA A 498 9.02 6.76 -31.94
N THR A 499 8.44 5.56 -31.87
CA THR A 499 7.74 5.07 -30.67
C THR A 499 8.15 3.62 -30.39
N LEU A 500 7.77 3.06 -29.24
CA LEU A 500 8.09 1.67 -28.92
C LEU A 500 7.38 0.64 -29.84
N THR A 501 6.30 1.04 -30.52
CA THR A 501 5.35 0.13 -31.21
C THR A 501 4.85 0.59 -32.59
N ASP A 502 4.93 1.87 -32.94
CA ASP A 502 4.52 2.45 -34.23
C ASP A 502 5.76 2.96 -34.98
N HIS A 503 5.93 2.48 -36.22
CA HIS A 503 7.06 2.74 -37.10
C HIS A 503 6.48 3.04 -38.47
N ARG A 504 6.38 4.32 -38.81
CA ARG A 504 5.84 4.76 -40.09
C ARG A 504 6.64 5.94 -40.61
N LEU A 505 6.78 6.00 -41.93
CA LEU A 505 7.39 7.13 -42.61
C LEU A 505 6.53 8.38 -42.33
N GLU A 506 7.13 9.34 -41.64
CA GLU A 506 6.52 10.64 -41.33
C GLU A 506 6.79 11.63 -42.45
N ALA A 507 8.01 11.61 -43.00
CA ALA A 507 8.42 12.45 -44.12
C ALA A 507 9.58 11.82 -44.91
N SER A 508 9.69 12.19 -46.19
CA SER A 508 10.77 11.82 -47.10
C SER A 508 11.24 13.09 -47.81
N TYR A 509 12.54 13.37 -47.76
CA TYR A 509 13.14 14.56 -48.38
C TYR A 509 14.23 14.13 -49.35
N GLU A 510 14.04 14.40 -50.64
CA GLU A 510 15.08 14.18 -51.65
C GLU A 510 16.32 15.02 -51.33
N MET A 511 17.52 14.54 -51.66
CA MET A 511 18.76 15.30 -51.40
C MET A 511 18.73 16.70 -52.03
N ALA A 512 18.09 16.86 -53.19
CA ALA A 512 17.91 18.15 -53.86
C ALA A 512 17.06 19.16 -53.05
N GLN A 513 16.19 18.69 -52.16
CA GLN A 513 15.35 19.53 -51.30
C GLN A 513 16.10 20.06 -50.08
N ILE A 514 17.30 19.55 -49.80
CA ILE A 514 18.12 19.97 -48.67
C ILE A 514 18.99 21.14 -49.11
N ALA A 515 18.88 22.26 -48.39
CA ALA A 515 19.60 23.50 -48.69
C ALA A 515 20.95 23.56 -47.96
N ALA A 516 20.95 23.22 -46.67
CA ALA A 516 22.13 23.22 -45.82
C ALA A 516 21.88 22.39 -44.56
N ALA A 517 22.94 21.95 -43.90
CA ALA A 517 22.91 21.32 -42.59
C ALA A 517 23.96 21.94 -41.66
N SER A 518 23.64 22.08 -40.37
CA SER A 518 24.53 22.65 -39.36
C SER A 518 24.45 21.86 -38.06
N THR A 519 25.58 21.76 -37.36
CA THR A 519 25.65 21.24 -35.99
C THR A 519 25.58 22.34 -34.94
N GLN A 520 25.57 23.61 -35.35
CA GLN A 520 25.43 24.76 -34.48
C GLN A 520 23.96 25.14 -34.34
N ALA A 521 23.49 25.25 -33.09
CA ALA A 521 22.10 25.60 -32.81
C ALA A 521 21.80 27.07 -33.18
N GLY A 522 20.72 27.28 -33.92
CA GLY A 522 20.28 28.59 -34.40
C GLY A 522 21.01 29.08 -35.64
N ALA A 523 21.93 28.30 -36.21
CA ALA A 523 22.68 28.67 -37.40
C ALA A 523 21.80 28.74 -38.66
N LEU A 524 20.78 27.88 -38.74
CA LEU A 524 19.88 27.79 -39.91
C LEU A 524 18.47 28.31 -39.62
N GLN A 525 18.16 28.66 -38.36
CA GLN A 525 16.88 29.27 -37.98
C GLN A 525 17.04 30.22 -36.77
N PRO A 526 17.45 31.49 -36.99
CA PRO A 526 17.62 32.46 -35.90
C PRO A 526 16.25 32.79 -35.26
N GLY A 527 16.12 32.67 -33.94
CA GLY A 527 14.96 33.19 -33.17
C GLY A 527 13.90 32.17 -32.71
N ARG A 528 13.88 30.92 -33.18
CA ARG A 528 12.99 29.86 -32.63
C ARG A 528 13.63 29.17 -31.41
N GLY A 529 13.71 29.88 -30.29
CA GLY A 529 14.35 29.45 -29.04
C GLY A 529 13.65 28.34 -28.22
N GLY A 530 12.78 27.53 -28.82
CA GLY A 530 11.86 26.62 -28.09
C GLY A 530 12.50 25.43 -27.36
N ASN A 531 13.79 25.15 -27.55
CA ASN A 531 14.43 23.94 -27.01
C ASN A 531 15.58 24.23 -26.03
N ALA A 532 15.51 25.32 -25.25
CA ALA A 532 16.53 25.65 -24.22
C ALA A 532 16.67 24.54 -23.16
N LEU A 533 15.56 23.94 -22.72
CA LEU A 533 15.56 22.86 -21.73
C LEU A 533 16.19 21.57 -22.28
N LEU A 534 15.90 21.21 -23.54
CA LEU A 534 16.51 20.05 -24.22
C LEU A 534 18.01 20.25 -24.46
N ARG A 535 18.45 21.48 -24.72
CA ARG A 535 19.87 21.86 -24.82
C ARG A 535 20.58 21.77 -23.46
N MET A 536 19.93 22.23 -22.39
CA MET A 536 20.46 22.16 -21.03
C MET A 536 20.57 20.73 -20.49
N LEU A 537 19.65 19.84 -20.91
CA LEU A 537 19.62 18.43 -20.51
C LEU A 537 20.36 17.50 -21.49
N GLY A 538 20.67 17.97 -22.70
CA GLY A 538 21.16 17.16 -23.83
C GLY A 538 22.43 16.36 -23.54
N LEU A 539 22.42 15.10 -23.94
CA LEU A 539 23.54 14.16 -23.83
C LEU A 539 24.24 13.89 -25.19
N GLY A 540 23.85 14.59 -26.26
CA GLY A 540 24.24 14.27 -27.64
C GLY A 540 24.61 15.49 -28.49
N GLY A 541 24.73 15.31 -29.81
CA GLY A 541 25.00 16.37 -30.79
C GLY A 541 23.75 17.18 -31.13
N TRP A 542 23.91 18.38 -31.67
CA TRP A 542 22.81 19.13 -32.27
C TRP A 542 22.88 19.00 -33.80
N LEU A 543 21.73 18.91 -34.46
CA LEU A 543 21.64 18.91 -35.92
C LEU A 543 20.44 19.76 -36.36
N GLU A 544 20.71 20.67 -37.29
CA GLU A 544 19.72 21.45 -38.04
C GLU A 544 19.88 21.14 -39.52
N ILE A 545 18.77 20.88 -40.21
CA ILE A 545 18.71 20.62 -41.64
C ILE A 545 17.71 21.61 -42.22
N ALA A 546 18.20 22.56 -43.01
CA ALA A 546 17.37 23.51 -43.74
C ALA A 546 16.91 22.87 -45.05
N LEU A 547 15.61 22.97 -45.30
CA LEU A 547 14.95 22.56 -46.53
C LEU A 547 14.75 23.80 -47.42
N ARG A 548 14.79 23.59 -48.75
CA ARG A 548 14.61 24.67 -49.73
C ARG A 548 13.22 25.30 -49.73
N ASP A 549 12.23 24.62 -49.14
CA ASP A 549 10.87 25.13 -48.94
C ASP A 549 10.73 26.06 -47.72
N GLY A 550 11.84 26.37 -47.04
CA GLY A 550 11.87 27.20 -45.83
C GLY A 550 11.64 26.41 -44.53
N GLY A 551 11.40 25.10 -44.60
CA GLY A 551 11.32 24.22 -43.43
C GLY A 551 12.69 23.97 -42.79
N VAL A 552 12.72 23.76 -41.47
CA VAL A 552 13.94 23.34 -40.76
C VAL A 552 13.62 22.14 -39.88
N LEU A 553 14.34 21.04 -40.11
CA LEU A 553 14.34 19.89 -39.22
C LEU A 553 15.46 20.10 -38.20
N CYS A 554 15.12 20.21 -36.92
CA CYS A 554 16.11 20.36 -35.85
C CYS A 554 15.87 19.37 -34.71
N GLY A 555 16.95 18.98 -34.05
CA GLY A 555 16.88 18.15 -32.85
C GLY A 555 18.24 17.69 -32.34
N MET A 556 18.21 17.09 -31.16
CA MET A 556 19.36 16.40 -30.58
C MET A 556 19.58 15.06 -31.30
N VAL A 557 20.83 14.78 -31.67
CA VAL A 557 21.29 13.51 -32.22
C VAL A 557 22.03 12.74 -31.14
N SER A 558 21.84 11.41 -31.12
CA SER A 558 22.46 10.47 -30.17
C SER A 558 23.94 10.72 -29.86
N ALA A 559 24.74 11.11 -30.86
CA ALA A 559 26.16 11.39 -30.72
C ALA A 559 26.59 12.64 -31.53
N PRO A 560 27.47 13.51 -31.00
CA PRO A 560 28.01 14.67 -31.72
C PRO A 560 28.74 14.32 -33.01
N THR A 561 29.48 13.21 -33.01
CA THR A 561 30.21 12.69 -34.18
C THR A 561 29.25 12.33 -35.33
N VAL A 562 28.10 11.73 -35.01
CA VAL A 562 27.06 11.41 -36.00
C VAL A 562 26.47 12.68 -36.59
N ALA A 563 26.16 13.68 -35.75
CA ALA A 563 25.64 14.96 -36.21
C ALA A 563 26.62 15.66 -37.18
N GLN A 564 27.92 15.63 -36.88
CA GLN A 564 28.97 16.18 -37.75
C GLN A 564 29.05 15.44 -39.08
N ARG A 565 29.14 14.10 -39.07
CA ARG A 565 29.19 13.29 -40.30
C ARG A 565 27.96 13.49 -41.17
N VAL A 566 26.77 13.52 -40.57
CA VAL A 566 25.51 13.75 -41.30
C VAL A 566 25.49 15.16 -41.90
N ALA A 567 25.85 16.19 -41.14
CA ALA A 567 25.89 17.56 -41.65
C ALA A 567 26.89 17.72 -42.82
N GLU A 568 28.08 17.14 -42.72
CA GLU A 568 29.08 17.16 -43.79
C GLU A 568 28.61 16.44 -45.06
N ARG A 569 27.95 15.28 -44.92
CA ARG A 569 27.41 14.53 -46.06
C ARG A 569 26.28 15.28 -46.74
N LEU A 570 25.35 15.85 -45.96
CA LEU A 570 24.24 16.64 -46.48
C LEU A 570 24.73 17.90 -47.20
N ASN A 571 25.72 18.60 -46.64
CA ASN A 571 26.31 19.78 -47.28
C ASN A 571 27.07 19.43 -48.58
N ARG A 572 27.76 18.28 -48.62
CA ARG A 572 28.41 17.78 -49.84
C ARG A 572 27.38 17.43 -50.93
N ALA A 573 26.27 16.80 -50.58
CA ALA A 573 25.20 16.46 -51.51
C ALA A 573 24.44 17.70 -52.01
N ALA A 574 24.16 18.67 -51.14
CA ALA A 574 23.49 19.93 -51.48
C ALA A 574 24.30 20.80 -52.46
N GLY A 575 25.64 20.69 -52.44
CA GLY A 575 26.54 21.36 -53.39
C GLY A 575 26.56 20.74 -54.79
N GLY A 576 26.09 19.49 -54.97
CA GLY A 576 26.09 18.78 -56.26
C GLY A 576 24.72 18.61 -56.94
N ALA A 577 23.61 18.76 -56.21
CA ALA A 577 22.27 18.42 -56.68
C ALA A 577 21.47 19.65 -57.15
N ALA A 578 21.74 20.11 -58.38
CA ALA A 578 20.84 20.99 -59.13
C ALA A 578 20.21 20.20 -60.30
N ARG A 579 19.29 19.27 -60.02
CA ARG A 579 18.29 18.76 -60.99
C ARG A 579 17.20 17.90 -60.34
N ALA A 580 15.96 18.20 -60.74
CA ALA A 580 14.70 17.43 -60.75
C ALA A 580 13.82 17.29 -59.47
N HIS A 581 12.55 17.69 -59.67
CA HIS A 581 11.29 17.61 -58.90
C HIS A 581 10.69 16.17 -58.97
N ALA A 582 9.67 15.68 -58.24
CA ALA A 582 8.72 16.15 -57.22
C ALA A 582 8.18 14.90 -56.46
N ALA A 583 7.75 15.02 -55.19
CA ALA A 583 7.25 13.89 -54.39
C ALA A 583 5.75 14.00 -54.03
N THR A 584 5.05 12.87 -54.11
CA THR A 584 3.62 12.69 -53.77
C THR A 584 3.45 12.34 -52.28
N PRO A 585 2.48 12.92 -51.54
CA PRO A 585 2.30 12.61 -50.11
C PRO A 585 1.53 11.31 -49.87
N ALA A 586 2.01 10.51 -48.91
CA ALA A 586 1.39 9.25 -48.48
C ALA A 586 0.16 9.45 -47.57
N PRO A 587 -0.82 8.53 -47.57
CA PRO A 587 -2.10 8.69 -46.89
C PRO A 587 -2.02 8.52 -45.36
N ARG A 588 -2.78 9.34 -44.61
CA ARG A 588 -2.88 9.32 -43.14
C ARG A 588 -4.06 8.44 -42.68
N VAL A 589 -3.77 7.38 -41.93
CA VAL A 589 -4.81 6.54 -41.26
C VAL A 589 -5.21 7.13 -39.88
N PRO A 590 -6.51 7.12 -39.48
CA PRO A 590 -6.99 7.74 -38.24
C PRO A 590 -6.55 6.99 -36.97
N GLY A 591 -6.33 7.73 -35.88
CA GLY A 591 -6.08 7.19 -34.53
C GLY A 591 -6.86 7.98 -33.47
N PRO A 592 -7.00 7.47 -32.23
CA PRO A 592 -7.87 8.06 -31.20
C PRO A 592 -7.43 9.47 -30.73
N ARG A 593 -8.39 10.27 -30.27
CA ARG A 593 -8.23 11.68 -29.84
C ARG A 593 -7.36 11.80 -28.57
N ARG A 594 -6.46 12.81 -28.53
CA ARG A 594 -5.51 13.08 -27.42
C ARG A 594 -6.20 13.25 -26.06
N GLU A 595 -7.25 14.06 -26.04
CA GLU A 595 -7.96 14.44 -24.81
C GLU A 595 -8.58 13.22 -24.13
N LEU A 596 -9.22 12.35 -24.90
CA LEU A 596 -9.86 11.15 -24.37
C LEU A 596 -8.81 10.19 -23.77
N ALA A 597 -7.68 10.00 -24.44
CA ALA A 597 -6.61 9.15 -23.90
C ALA A 597 -5.99 9.74 -22.61
N ALA A 598 -5.83 11.06 -22.54
CA ALA A 598 -5.35 11.74 -21.34
C ALA A 598 -6.34 11.59 -20.16
N LEU A 599 -7.63 11.79 -20.43
CA LEU A 599 -8.70 11.62 -19.43
C LEU A 599 -8.74 10.18 -18.91
N CYS A 600 -8.68 9.18 -19.79
CA CYS A 600 -8.63 7.78 -19.41
C CYS A 600 -7.44 7.46 -18.50
N SER A 601 -6.24 8.01 -18.79
CA SER A 601 -5.05 7.81 -17.96
C SER A 601 -5.02 8.65 -16.67
N ALA A 602 -5.80 9.73 -16.59
CA ALA A 602 -6.00 10.50 -15.37
C ALA A 602 -6.90 9.75 -14.37
N LEU A 603 -7.88 9.01 -14.88
CA LEU A 603 -8.78 8.18 -14.05
C LEU A 603 -8.12 6.85 -13.66
N VAL A 604 -7.47 6.18 -14.63
CA VAL A 604 -6.79 4.91 -14.43
C VAL A 604 -5.44 4.95 -15.13
N PRO A 605 -4.32 5.15 -14.40
CA PRO A 605 -2.99 5.20 -14.98
C PRO A 605 -2.70 4.00 -15.89
N GLY A 606 -2.31 4.29 -17.13
CA GLY A 606 -2.02 3.29 -18.16
C GLY A 606 -3.16 3.03 -19.16
N LEU A 607 -4.41 3.42 -18.87
CA LEU A 607 -5.56 3.10 -19.71
C LEU A 607 -5.54 3.85 -21.06
N GLY A 608 -5.14 5.12 -21.06
CA GLY A 608 -4.92 5.90 -22.29
C GLY A 608 -3.76 5.38 -23.13
N GLN A 609 -2.69 4.91 -22.50
CA GLN A 609 -1.59 4.24 -23.20
C GLN A 609 -2.06 2.92 -23.83
N TRP A 610 -2.93 2.19 -23.16
CA TRP A 610 -3.54 0.98 -23.71
C TRP A 610 -4.40 1.29 -24.94
N ALA A 611 -5.26 2.31 -24.87
CA ALA A 611 -6.06 2.80 -26.00
C ALA A 611 -5.20 3.27 -27.19
N GLN A 612 -4.00 3.78 -26.91
CA GLN A 612 -2.98 4.15 -27.91
C GLN A 612 -2.14 2.96 -28.41
N ARG A 613 -2.47 1.71 -28.04
CA ARG A 613 -1.71 0.49 -28.36
C ARG A 613 -0.27 0.49 -27.81
N ARG A 614 -0.03 1.18 -26.69
CA ARG A 614 1.25 1.28 -25.96
C ARG A 614 1.25 0.40 -24.70
N GLY A 615 0.91 -0.88 -24.85
CA GLY A 615 0.64 -1.80 -23.73
C GLY A 615 1.78 -1.97 -22.70
N ALA A 616 3.05 -1.86 -23.11
CA ALA A 616 4.17 -1.95 -22.16
C ALA A 616 4.24 -0.75 -21.20
N ILE A 617 3.95 0.47 -21.70
CA ILE A 617 3.91 1.68 -20.88
C ILE A 617 2.64 1.69 -20.04
N ALA A 618 1.52 1.20 -20.59
CA ALA A 618 0.29 1.01 -19.85
C ALA A 618 0.51 0.18 -18.58
N LEU A 619 1.18 -0.97 -18.71
CA LEU A 619 1.48 -1.85 -17.57
C LEU A 619 2.47 -1.23 -16.58
N LEU A 620 3.49 -0.50 -17.07
CA LEU A 620 4.49 0.16 -16.22
C LEU A 620 3.87 1.25 -15.34
N LEU A 621 2.80 1.91 -15.80
CA LEU A 621 2.07 2.92 -15.05
C LEU A 621 0.96 2.32 -14.17
N PHE A 622 0.27 1.30 -14.67
CA PHE A 622 -0.84 0.66 -13.97
C PHE A 622 -0.41 -0.15 -12.74
N VAL A 623 0.67 -0.94 -12.85
CA VAL A 623 1.09 -1.86 -11.77
C VAL A 623 1.49 -1.11 -10.49
N PRO A 624 2.33 -0.05 -10.53
CA PRO A 624 2.65 0.74 -9.34
C PRO A 624 1.41 1.45 -8.74
N TRP A 625 0.53 1.97 -9.60
CA TRP A 625 -0.71 2.60 -9.16
C TRP A 625 -1.62 1.62 -8.43
N LEU A 626 -1.81 0.41 -8.96
CA LEU A 626 -2.62 -0.64 -8.35
C LEU A 626 -2.01 -1.10 -7.02
N ALA A 627 -0.69 -1.35 -6.99
CA ALA A 627 0.01 -1.75 -5.77
C ALA A 627 -0.12 -0.68 -4.68
N PHE A 628 0.07 0.60 -5.02
CA PHE A 628 -0.10 1.70 -4.06
C PHE A 628 -1.55 1.80 -3.57
N GLY A 629 -2.53 1.62 -4.46
CA GLY A 629 -3.94 1.58 -4.10
C GLY A 629 -4.27 0.50 -3.07
N LEU A 630 -3.75 -0.72 -3.28
CA LEU A 630 -3.99 -1.86 -2.40
C LEU A 630 -3.29 -1.74 -1.04
N PHE A 631 -2.02 -1.31 -1.02
CA PHE A 631 -1.20 -1.35 0.20
C PHE A 631 -1.21 -0.06 1.02
N ALA A 632 -1.61 1.09 0.44
CA ALA A 632 -1.62 2.37 1.15
C ALA A 632 -3.02 3.00 1.16
N THR A 633 -3.64 3.16 -0.01
CA THR A 633 -4.89 3.93 -0.13
C THR A 633 -6.08 3.24 0.52
N LEU A 634 -6.29 1.95 0.25
CA LEU A 634 -7.41 1.21 0.84
C LEU A 634 -7.33 1.15 2.38
N PRO A 635 -6.18 0.82 3.02
CA PRO A 635 -6.06 0.89 4.47
C PRO A 635 -6.33 2.28 5.05
N VAL A 636 -5.78 3.34 4.43
CA VAL A 636 -5.99 4.72 4.89
C VAL A 636 -7.44 5.16 4.73
N MET A 637 -8.09 4.84 3.61
CA MET A 637 -9.51 5.11 3.43
C MET A 637 -10.37 4.31 4.41
N HIS A 638 -10.06 3.03 4.62
CA HIS A 638 -10.77 2.21 5.60
C HIS A 638 -10.64 2.80 7.00
N ALA A 639 -9.43 3.19 7.41
CA ALA A 639 -9.21 3.82 8.72
C ALA A 639 -9.84 5.22 8.83
N ALA A 640 -9.89 6.01 7.77
CA ALA A 640 -10.56 7.32 7.77
C ALA A 640 -12.10 7.21 7.80
N LEU A 641 -12.65 6.18 7.17
CA LEU A 641 -14.10 5.92 7.12
C LEU A 641 -14.61 5.13 8.33
N THR A 642 -13.72 4.51 9.09
CA THR A 642 -14.08 3.77 10.30
C THR A 642 -13.68 4.54 11.56
N PRO A 643 -14.56 4.67 12.57
CA PRO A 643 -14.25 5.39 13.81
C PRO A 643 -13.29 4.64 14.75
N SER A 644 -12.48 3.71 14.22
CA SER A 644 -11.58 2.81 14.98
C SER A 644 -10.14 3.28 15.05
N ALA A 645 -9.70 4.21 14.20
CA ALA A 645 -8.34 4.72 14.22
C ALA A 645 -8.28 6.15 13.65
N GLU A 646 -7.58 7.05 14.33
CA GLU A 646 -7.27 8.37 13.76
C GLU A 646 -6.12 8.24 12.76
N VAL A 647 -6.40 8.57 11.49
CA VAL A 647 -5.36 8.72 10.47
C VAL A 647 -4.96 10.18 10.40
N SER A 648 -3.69 10.49 10.65
CA SER A 648 -3.20 11.86 10.55
C SER A 648 -3.51 12.49 9.19
N VAL A 649 -3.89 13.77 9.19
CA VAL A 649 -4.15 14.55 7.96
C VAL A 649 -2.94 14.47 7.01
N THR A 650 -1.72 14.48 7.56
CA THR A 650 -0.48 14.34 6.78
C THR A 650 -0.42 13.03 6.01
N THR A 651 -0.82 11.90 6.62
CA THR A 651 -0.86 10.59 5.95
C THR A 651 -1.90 10.57 4.84
N GLN A 652 -3.09 11.13 5.08
CA GLN A 652 -4.15 11.22 4.07
C GLN A 652 -3.69 12.08 2.87
N LEU A 653 -3.06 13.22 3.16
CA LEU A 653 -2.58 14.16 2.15
C LEU A 653 -1.42 13.55 1.34
N LEU A 654 -0.51 12.81 1.98
CA LEU A 654 0.57 12.09 1.29
C LEU A 654 0.02 11.05 0.30
N VAL A 655 -0.98 10.25 0.71
CA VAL A 655 -1.63 9.26 -0.16
C VAL A 655 -2.31 9.94 -1.35
N ALA A 656 -3.05 11.03 -1.10
CA ALA A 656 -3.71 11.79 -2.16
C ALA A 656 -2.71 12.39 -3.16
N VAL A 657 -1.62 12.99 -2.68
CA VAL A 657 -0.57 13.58 -3.53
C VAL A 657 0.12 12.51 -4.39
N MET A 658 0.38 11.32 -3.85
CA MET A 658 0.99 10.22 -4.62
C MET A 658 0.09 9.69 -5.73
N HIS A 659 -1.21 9.54 -5.48
CA HIS A 659 -2.16 9.14 -6.52
C HIS A 659 -2.35 10.24 -7.58
N ALA A 660 -2.46 11.50 -7.17
CA ALA A 660 -2.53 12.62 -8.09
C ALA A 660 -1.28 12.71 -8.97
N GLY A 661 -0.09 12.52 -8.39
CA GLY A 661 1.19 12.52 -9.12
C GLY A 661 1.28 11.42 -10.17
N LEU A 662 0.98 10.17 -9.80
CA LEU A 662 0.99 9.04 -10.75
C LEU A 662 -0.01 9.23 -11.89
N SER A 663 -1.20 9.74 -11.57
CA SER A 663 -2.26 10.02 -12.54
C SER A 663 -1.91 11.17 -13.47
N ALA A 664 -1.31 12.24 -12.94
CA ALA A 664 -0.82 13.37 -13.73
C ALA A 664 0.30 12.95 -14.70
N ILE A 665 1.26 12.13 -14.24
CA ILE A 665 2.32 11.59 -15.10
C ILE A 665 1.73 10.74 -16.22
N ALA A 666 0.79 9.85 -15.90
CA ALA A 666 0.13 8.99 -16.88
C ALA A 666 -0.73 9.78 -17.89
N ALA A 667 -1.47 10.77 -17.42
CA ALA A 667 -2.28 11.65 -18.27
C ALA A 667 -1.40 12.51 -19.18
N TRP A 668 -0.32 13.09 -18.65
CA TRP A 668 0.64 13.88 -19.42
C TRP A 668 1.32 13.04 -20.51
N ASP A 669 1.76 11.82 -20.20
CA ASP A 669 2.34 10.92 -21.20
C ASP A 669 1.31 10.55 -22.29
N ALA A 670 0.06 10.27 -21.92
CA ALA A 670 -1.00 9.96 -22.89
C ALA A 670 -1.33 11.19 -23.77
N TRP A 671 -1.43 12.37 -23.19
CA TRP A 671 -1.72 13.62 -23.90
C TRP A 671 -0.60 13.99 -24.89
N ARG A 672 0.65 13.96 -24.43
CA ARG A 672 1.83 14.28 -25.24
C ARG A 672 1.93 13.38 -26.48
N MET A 673 1.48 12.13 -26.36
CA MET A 673 1.70 11.10 -27.37
C MET A 673 0.51 10.84 -28.30
N GLY A 674 -0.69 11.38 -28.07
CA GLY A 674 -1.78 11.28 -29.05
C GLY A 674 -1.49 12.13 -30.31
N ARG A 675 -2.47 12.50 -31.17
CA ARG A 675 -2.27 13.48 -32.27
C ARG A 675 -2.97 14.85 -32.05
N VAL A 676 -2.31 15.96 -32.42
CA VAL A 676 -3.00 17.26 -32.61
C VAL A 676 -3.78 17.12 -33.90
N THR A 677 -5.04 17.54 -33.88
CA THR A 677 -5.87 17.66 -35.08
C THR A 677 -5.24 18.63 -36.07
#